data_AF-A0A2V8RB00-F1
#
_entry.id   AF-A0A2V8RB00-F1
#
_cell.length_a   1.000
_cell.length_b   1.000
_cell.length_c   1.000
_cell.angle_alpha   90.00
_cell.angle_beta   90.00
_cell.angle_gamma   90.00
#
_symmetry.space_group_name_H-M   'P 1'
#
loop_
_entity.id
_entity.type
_entity.pdbx_description
1 polymer ?
#
loop_
_entity_poly.entity_id
_entity_poly.type
_entity_poly.pdbx_seq_one_letter_code
_entity_poly.pdbx_strand_id
1 'polypeptide(L)'
;MPKEIKKHQTVLEAIRKVDIISELLEKHNGHFEHELDLEVIAYGRNYNGKKVGPYVHLLEYEAGEEVIREGDWGGNTFYVTVEGKLDVFVRDREAGESRKVGEIPPGVSFGEMSILAGVPRNATISVPPGSKARVLEVTRPALRLLRKLPKFGQMLDANYRKHGLSRTLIEVRQATGEAFSQELTDKLGRSARFTVYAKHHVLFREGELIDRVIFLRNGWVRRVRGLGYGAVMGDLLIEGLSDDVGVDFLGAGNCLGLEGAERDARWAYTAVVLQRTEVLEVAMPPLRSDRSLRDTVVRTFSDFSLADDDVLVSSGLDKAVISATEREIATGIVDGTNLLVMDMDKCVRCGNCSMACHQVHGQSRLLRRGIHIERVKNYGGVSSEQILVPSVCMHCQDPECLTGCPTGAIGRFENGQIDIDPKTCIGCGDCATQCPYNAITMIPRKPEVAKPLTLAQKMKGMLSMAPATPPQPVTATDNLLATKCNLCQGTSLNPPDAKTQSYSCQENCPTGALVRVNPREYFTEVNTRLGLVFRDQNQAIGRNIHKRDPLARLWHALGLVLAVGVTAGIIWGLERFGIDQRLGGTFLTVRWITGLIGLGGIAAVMTYPVRKQVYRQRAGALRYWMLMHVYLGTVAGLSLLLHGGKTTGGLLTSLLMISFDAVIVTGLFGIIVYLVAPRIMTSIEGEPLLVEDLRARREELRETLADIGQRSNERLREFIRKKVRGKVFAFRYLLRQYLRREELTELLAAAREEYEAEARGLDPESRQLLLEAIEATVTLRRVDSLIYLHQLLKLWLAPHVVASSLMLALMTVHVVQVIFFAAR
;
A
#
# COMPACT_ATOMS: atom_id res chain seq x y z
N MET A 1 -2.01 -38.63 6.80
CA MET A 1 -3.01 -37.62 7.18
C MET A 1 -3.56 -38.04 8.53
N PRO A 2 -3.53 -37.18 9.54
CA PRO A 2 -3.93 -37.56 10.90
C PRO A 2 -5.41 -37.94 10.96
N LYS A 3 -5.74 -38.79 11.94
CA LYS A 3 -7.11 -39.22 12.20
C LYS A 3 -7.78 -38.29 13.21
N GLU A 4 -8.85 -37.62 12.80
CA GLU A 4 -9.65 -36.77 13.70
C GLU A 4 -10.60 -37.61 14.58
N ILE A 5 -10.52 -37.39 15.90
CA ILE A 5 -11.40 -38.02 16.89
C ILE A 5 -12.57 -37.08 17.20
N LYS A 6 -13.78 -37.43 16.72
CA LYS A 6 -14.98 -36.59 16.83
C LYS A 6 -15.85 -36.86 18.07
N LYS A 7 -15.51 -37.86 18.89
CA LYS A 7 -16.30 -38.21 20.08
C LYS A 7 -16.11 -37.15 21.17
N HIS A 8 -17.15 -36.35 21.42
CA HIS A 8 -17.11 -35.22 22.38
C HIS A 8 -16.55 -35.58 23.76
N GLN A 9 -16.95 -36.73 24.33
CA GLN A 9 -16.42 -37.19 25.62
C GLN A 9 -14.89 -37.31 25.62
N THR A 10 -14.32 -37.85 24.53
CA THR A 10 -12.87 -38.02 24.39
C THR A 10 -12.16 -36.68 24.21
N VAL A 11 -12.80 -35.71 23.53
CA VAL A 11 -12.27 -34.34 23.41
C VAL A 11 -12.25 -33.64 24.77
N LEU A 12 -13.32 -33.77 25.58
CA LEU A 12 -13.37 -33.20 26.92
C LEU A 12 -12.35 -33.85 27.86
N GLU A 13 -12.16 -35.17 27.77
CA GLU A 13 -11.12 -35.88 28.51
C GLU A 13 -9.73 -35.39 28.11
N ALA A 14 -9.48 -35.15 26.83
CA ALA A 14 -8.23 -34.58 26.35
C ALA A 14 -8.01 -33.16 26.89
N ILE A 15 -9.03 -32.29 26.88
CA ILE A 15 -8.96 -30.94 27.48
C ILE A 15 -8.66 -31.03 28.97
N ARG A 16 -9.31 -31.96 29.70
CA ARG A 16 -9.08 -32.17 31.14
C ARG A 16 -7.65 -32.61 31.46
N LYS A 17 -7.03 -33.42 30.59
CA LYS A 17 -5.64 -33.88 30.77
C LYS A 17 -4.61 -32.77 30.57
N VAL A 18 -4.98 -31.67 29.92
CA VAL A 18 -4.07 -30.55 29.63
C VAL A 18 -4.27 -29.47 30.69
N ASP A 19 -3.34 -29.37 31.65
CA ASP A 19 -3.47 -28.47 32.82
C ASP A 19 -3.75 -27.01 32.41
N ILE A 20 -3.04 -26.50 31.39
CA ILE A 20 -3.14 -25.10 30.93
C ILE A 20 -4.53 -24.70 30.39
N ILE A 21 -5.38 -25.66 30.02
CA ILE A 21 -6.75 -25.39 29.54
C ILE A 21 -7.82 -26.14 30.35
N SER A 22 -7.41 -26.83 31.42
CA SER A 22 -8.31 -27.62 32.27
C SER A 22 -9.33 -26.74 33.00
N GLU A 23 -9.01 -25.46 33.24
CA GLU A 23 -9.87 -24.42 33.80
C GLU A 23 -11.18 -24.23 33.01
N LEU A 24 -11.20 -24.58 31.70
CA LEU A 24 -12.45 -24.56 30.91
C LEU A 24 -13.54 -25.50 31.46
N LEU A 25 -13.13 -26.53 32.21
CA LEU A 25 -14.02 -27.56 32.76
C LEU A 25 -14.27 -27.39 34.26
N GLU A 26 -13.77 -26.30 34.87
CA GLU A 26 -14.03 -25.99 36.27
C GLU A 26 -15.50 -25.59 36.48
N LYS A 27 -16.03 -26.01 37.63
CA LYS A 27 -17.44 -25.82 37.97
C LYS A 27 -17.58 -25.02 39.25
N HIS A 28 -18.48 -24.05 39.22
CA HIS A 28 -18.92 -23.28 40.38
C HIS A 28 -20.44 -23.44 40.53
N ASN A 29 -20.90 -23.89 41.70
CA ASN A 29 -22.32 -24.18 41.98
C ASN A 29 -23.01 -25.11 40.96
N GLY A 30 -22.29 -26.11 40.44
CA GLY A 30 -22.83 -27.11 39.51
C GLY A 30 -22.80 -26.70 38.02
N HIS A 31 -22.53 -25.43 37.71
CA HIS A 31 -22.38 -24.90 36.36
C HIS A 31 -20.90 -24.73 36.00
N PHE A 32 -20.56 -24.81 34.71
CA PHE A 32 -19.21 -24.49 34.26
C PHE A 32 -18.97 -22.98 34.34
N GLU A 33 -17.85 -22.56 34.91
CA GLU A 33 -17.52 -21.12 35.02
C GLU A 33 -17.40 -20.46 33.64
N HIS A 34 -16.86 -21.21 32.67
CA HIS A 34 -16.66 -20.77 31.29
C HIS A 34 -17.61 -21.47 30.30
N GLU A 35 -18.88 -21.70 30.67
CA GLU A 35 -19.84 -22.50 29.88
C GLU A 35 -19.95 -22.08 28.40
N LEU A 36 -20.11 -20.78 28.14
CA LEU A 36 -20.22 -20.26 26.77
C LEU A 36 -18.93 -20.42 25.97
N ASP A 37 -17.78 -20.23 26.62
CA ASP A 37 -16.48 -20.37 25.95
C ASP A 37 -16.22 -21.85 25.62
N LEU A 38 -16.52 -22.75 26.56
CA LEU A 38 -16.44 -24.20 26.36
C LEU A 38 -17.37 -24.68 25.24
N GLU A 39 -18.60 -24.17 25.17
CA GLU A 39 -19.58 -24.49 24.11
C GLU A 39 -18.96 -24.25 22.73
N VAL A 40 -18.44 -23.04 22.50
CA VAL A 40 -17.90 -22.65 21.19
C VAL A 40 -16.56 -23.34 20.90
N ILE A 41 -15.70 -23.52 21.91
CA ILE A 41 -14.39 -24.17 21.75
C ILE A 41 -14.53 -25.65 21.39
N ALA A 42 -15.35 -26.41 22.10
CA ALA A 42 -15.38 -27.87 22.00
C ALA A 42 -16.51 -28.41 21.10
N TYR A 43 -17.65 -27.71 21.02
CA TYR A 43 -18.84 -28.19 20.29
C TYR A 43 -19.10 -27.34 19.04
N GLY A 44 -18.83 -26.04 19.15
CA GLY A 44 -19.23 -25.04 18.18
C GLY A 44 -20.71 -24.71 18.28
N ARG A 45 -21.08 -23.55 17.74
CA ARG A 45 -22.45 -23.00 17.78
C ARG A 45 -22.89 -22.56 16.40
N ASN A 46 -24.19 -22.64 16.12
CA ASN A 46 -24.75 -22.09 14.89
C ASN A 46 -25.12 -20.61 15.09
N TYR A 47 -24.61 -19.76 14.20
CA TYR A 47 -24.90 -18.34 14.12
C TYR A 47 -25.47 -18.02 12.74
N ASN A 48 -26.73 -17.63 12.66
CA ASN A 48 -27.43 -17.31 11.41
C ASN A 48 -27.25 -18.37 10.30
N GLY A 49 -27.38 -19.65 10.66
CA GLY A 49 -27.24 -20.78 9.75
C GLY A 49 -25.80 -21.14 9.36
N LYS A 50 -24.79 -20.50 9.97
CA LYS A 50 -23.37 -20.81 9.77
C LYS A 50 -22.75 -21.31 11.08
N LYS A 51 -21.90 -22.34 10.97
CA LYS A 51 -21.24 -22.93 12.13
C LYS A 51 -20.03 -22.09 12.55
N VAL A 52 -19.97 -21.74 13.82
CA VAL A 52 -18.85 -21.07 14.49
C VAL A 52 -18.22 -22.09 15.44
N GLY A 53 -16.95 -22.44 15.22
CA GLY A 53 -16.31 -23.55 15.91
C GLY A 53 -16.81 -24.95 15.44
N PRO A 54 -16.45 -26.04 16.14
CA PRO A 54 -15.55 -26.07 17.29
C PRO A 54 -14.16 -25.52 16.92
N TYR A 55 -13.49 -24.88 17.86
CA TYR A 55 -12.15 -24.33 17.62
C TYR A 55 -11.03 -25.31 17.94
N VAL A 56 -11.36 -26.42 18.59
CA VAL A 56 -10.42 -27.46 19.01
C VAL A 56 -10.77 -28.76 18.34
N HIS A 57 -9.77 -29.38 17.71
CA HIS A 57 -9.87 -30.68 17.06
C HIS A 57 -8.86 -31.65 17.68
N LEU A 58 -9.31 -32.82 18.11
CA LEU A 58 -8.42 -33.86 18.62
C LEU A 58 -7.93 -34.73 17.46
N LEU A 59 -6.62 -34.72 17.23
CA LEU A 59 -5.97 -35.42 16.12
C LEU A 59 -5.03 -36.50 16.65
N GLU A 60 -5.09 -37.68 16.03
CA GLU A 60 -4.17 -38.80 16.27
C GLU A 60 -3.23 -38.93 15.08
N TYR A 61 -1.93 -38.88 15.36
CA TYR A 61 -0.85 -38.99 14.38
C TYR A 61 -0.10 -40.32 14.56
N GLU A 62 0.22 -40.94 13.44
CA GLU A 62 1.00 -42.18 13.37
C GLU A 62 2.52 -41.90 13.29
N ALA A 63 3.33 -42.94 13.50
CA ALA A 63 4.78 -42.85 13.47
C ALA A 63 5.31 -42.21 12.18
N GLY A 64 6.18 -41.20 12.31
CA GLY A 64 6.78 -40.47 11.19
C GLY A 64 5.89 -39.40 10.56
N GLU A 65 4.63 -39.25 10.97
CA GLU A 65 3.80 -38.14 10.46
C GLU A 65 4.27 -36.79 11.03
N GLU A 66 4.33 -35.78 10.16
CA GLU A 66 4.63 -34.39 10.52
C GLU A 66 3.35 -33.69 11.01
N VAL A 67 3.43 -33.07 12.19
CA VAL A 67 2.35 -32.22 12.73
C VAL A 67 2.47 -30.81 12.17
N ILE A 68 3.69 -30.25 12.17
CA ILE A 68 4.02 -28.98 11.53
C ILE A 68 5.36 -29.11 10.80
N ARG A 69 5.54 -28.30 9.75
CA ARG A 69 6.77 -28.26 8.97
C ARG A 69 7.42 -26.88 9.03
N GLU A 70 8.75 -26.86 9.15
CA GLU A 70 9.54 -25.63 9.12
C GLU A 70 9.31 -24.83 7.83
N GLY A 71 9.21 -23.50 7.96
CA GLY A 71 8.96 -22.59 6.85
C GLY A 71 7.47 -22.36 6.55
N ASP A 72 6.58 -23.22 7.04
CA ASP A 72 5.15 -23.09 6.78
C ASP A 72 4.57 -21.84 7.43
N TRP A 73 3.68 -21.20 6.70
CA TRP A 73 2.92 -20.02 7.12
C TRP A 73 1.61 -20.35 7.81
N GLY A 74 1.41 -21.59 8.26
CA GLY A 74 0.20 -22.12 8.90
C GLY A 74 -0.17 -21.48 10.25
N GLY A 75 -0.09 -20.15 10.36
CA GLY A 75 -0.26 -19.33 11.55
C GLY A 75 -1.71 -19.04 11.93
N ASN A 76 -2.64 -19.91 11.56
CA ASN A 76 -4.02 -19.86 12.03
C ASN A 76 -4.34 -20.97 13.05
N THR A 77 -3.40 -21.89 13.30
CA THR A 77 -3.54 -22.98 14.28
C THR A 77 -2.29 -23.09 15.15
N PHE A 78 -2.47 -23.55 16.38
CA PHE A 78 -1.39 -24.01 17.25
C PHE A 78 -1.82 -25.33 17.87
N TYR A 79 -0.89 -26.04 18.49
CA TYR A 79 -1.13 -27.41 18.94
C TYR A 79 -0.80 -27.54 20.42
N VAL A 80 -1.47 -28.47 21.09
CA VAL A 80 -1.14 -28.88 22.46
C VAL A 80 -1.05 -30.40 22.51
N THR A 81 0.09 -30.92 22.95
CA THR A 81 0.28 -32.37 23.07
C THR A 81 -0.58 -32.94 24.21
N VAL A 82 -1.32 -34.01 23.95
CA VAL A 82 -2.15 -34.70 24.97
C VAL A 82 -1.51 -36.00 25.40
N GLU A 83 -1.09 -36.82 24.44
CA GLU A 83 -0.47 -38.14 24.66
C GLU A 83 0.65 -38.35 23.64
N GLY A 84 1.68 -39.10 24.03
CA GLY A 84 2.86 -39.33 23.20
C GLY A 84 3.88 -38.18 23.25
N LYS A 85 5.11 -38.47 22.82
CA LYS A 85 6.16 -37.47 22.66
C LYS A 85 6.28 -37.09 21.19
N LEU A 86 6.75 -35.88 20.91
CA LEU A 86 7.02 -35.41 19.55
C LEU A 86 8.49 -35.02 19.41
N ASP A 87 9.10 -35.33 18.28
CA ASP A 87 10.47 -34.93 17.96
C ASP A 87 10.48 -33.58 17.25
N VAL A 88 11.44 -32.72 17.60
CA VAL A 88 11.62 -31.40 16.99
C VAL A 88 12.88 -31.41 16.12
N PHE A 89 12.72 -31.04 14.85
CA PHE A 89 13.79 -30.94 13.87
C PHE A 89 13.94 -29.52 13.35
N VAL A 90 15.18 -29.06 13.20
CA VAL A 90 15.50 -27.78 12.56
C VAL A 90 16.46 -28.06 11.42
N ARG A 91 16.19 -27.48 10.25
CA ARG A 91 17.01 -27.62 9.07
C ARG A 91 18.25 -26.75 9.17
N ASP A 92 19.41 -27.35 8.93
CA ASP A 92 20.64 -26.61 8.73
C ASP A 92 20.65 -25.99 7.32
N ARG A 93 20.77 -24.66 7.24
CA ARG A 93 20.75 -23.95 5.96
C ARG A 93 22.03 -24.15 5.15
N GLU A 94 23.14 -24.49 5.78
CA GLU A 94 24.43 -24.68 5.12
C GLU A 94 24.63 -26.15 4.72
N ALA A 95 24.25 -27.10 5.58
CA ALA A 95 24.40 -28.52 5.31
C ALA A 95 23.20 -29.16 4.56
N GLY A 96 22.04 -28.50 4.55
CA GLY A 96 20.81 -29.01 3.92
C GLY A 96 20.11 -30.15 4.65
N GLU A 97 20.72 -30.67 5.73
CA GLU A 97 20.24 -31.76 6.59
C GLU A 97 19.37 -31.25 7.76
N SER A 98 18.44 -32.08 8.22
CA SER A 98 17.58 -31.80 9.37
C SER A 98 18.19 -32.39 10.64
N ARG A 99 18.45 -31.57 11.66
CA ARG A 99 18.97 -32.02 12.95
C ARG A 99 17.87 -32.09 14.00
N LYS A 100 17.81 -33.16 14.80
CA LYS A 100 16.93 -33.23 15.97
C LYS A 100 17.46 -32.29 17.05
N VAL A 101 16.63 -31.35 17.50
CA VAL A 101 17.00 -30.31 18.48
C VAL A 101 16.34 -30.51 19.85
N GLY A 102 15.32 -31.37 19.94
CA GLY A 102 14.65 -31.65 21.20
C GLY A 102 13.43 -32.56 21.05
N GLU A 103 12.71 -32.73 22.16
CA GLU A 103 11.45 -33.47 22.25
C GLU A 103 10.40 -32.63 22.98
N ILE A 104 9.14 -32.75 22.58
CA ILE A 104 7.99 -32.10 23.23
C ILE A 104 7.23 -33.17 24.02
N PRO A 105 7.14 -33.06 25.36
CA PRO A 105 6.35 -33.97 26.17
C PRO A 105 4.85 -33.65 26.11
N PRO A 106 3.99 -34.56 26.60
CA PRO A 106 2.58 -34.27 26.83
C PRO A 106 2.35 -33.02 27.69
N GLY A 107 1.27 -32.29 27.41
CA GLY A 107 0.85 -31.08 28.12
C GLY A 107 1.48 -29.77 27.63
N VAL A 108 2.40 -29.81 26.67
CA VAL A 108 3.11 -28.63 26.16
C VAL A 108 2.45 -28.10 24.88
N SER A 109 2.27 -26.78 24.81
CA SER A 109 1.82 -26.09 23.60
C SER A 109 2.98 -25.82 22.64
N PHE A 110 2.72 -25.89 21.33
CA PHE A 110 3.69 -25.49 20.32
C PHE A 110 3.02 -24.87 19.10
N GLY A 111 3.78 -24.03 18.40
CA GLY A 111 3.31 -23.33 17.21
C GLY A 111 2.52 -22.04 17.50
N GLU A 112 2.40 -21.64 18.75
CA GLU A 112 1.76 -20.39 19.15
C GLU A 112 2.49 -19.15 18.59
N MET A 113 3.82 -19.22 18.41
CA MET A 113 4.62 -18.12 17.83
C MET A 113 4.20 -17.72 16.42
N SER A 114 3.76 -18.66 15.58
CA SER A 114 3.33 -18.33 14.21
C SER A 114 2.07 -17.47 14.21
N ILE A 115 1.19 -17.68 15.19
CA ILE A 115 -0.05 -16.92 15.36
C ILE A 115 0.22 -15.56 16.01
N LEU A 116 1.04 -15.55 17.07
CA LEU A 116 1.30 -14.39 17.92
C LEU A 116 2.27 -13.38 17.30
N ALA A 117 3.38 -13.87 16.73
CA ALA A 117 4.41 -13.01 16.15
C ALA A 117 4.31 -12.91 14.62
N GLY A 118 3.36 -13.61 13.99
CA GLY A 118 3.14 -13.54 12.54
C GLY A 118 4.33 -14.06 11.73
N VAL A 119 4.99 -15.11 12.20
CA VAL A 119 6.24 -15.66 11.63
C VAL A 119 6.03 -17.08 11.11
N PRO A 120 6.83 -17.56 10.14
CA PRO A 120 6.73 -18.95 9.70
C PRO A 120 7.14 -19.91 10.82
N ARG A 121 6.75 -21.17 10.70
CA ARG A 121 7.22 -22.23 11.61
C ARG A 121 8.75 -22.28 11.58
N ASN A 122 9.37 -22.33 12.75
CA ASN A 122 10.82 -22.35 12.92
C ASN A 122 11.41 -23.76 13.07
N ALA A 123 10.56 -24.78 13.11
CA ALA A 123 10.96 -26.17 13.24
C ALA A 123 9.89 -27.08 12.62
N THR A 124 10.32 -28.26 12.19
CA THR A 124 9.45 -29.38 11.84
C THR A 124 9.23 -30.21 13.09
N ILE A 125 7.98 -30.60 13.36
CA ILE A 125 7.62 -31.45 14.50
C ILE A 125 6.95 -32.70 13.95
N SER A 126 7.46 -33.86 14.35
CA SER A 126 6.94 -35.15 13.87
C SER A 126 6.84 -36.18 14.99
N VAL A 127 6.04 -37.22 14.76
CA VAL A 127 5.92 -38.34 15.69
C VAL A 127 7.16 -39.24 15.59
N PRO A 128 7.82 -39.61 16.71
CA PRO A 128 8.96 -40.51 16.70
C PRO A 128 8.63 -41.87 16.08
N PRO A 129 9.59 -42.54 15.42
CA PRO A 129 9.39 -43.87 14.85
C PRO A 129 8.87 -44.86 15.90
N GLY A 130 7.88 -45.69 15.52
CA GLY A 130 7.30 -46.72 16.40
C GLY A 130 6.37 -46.19 17.51
N SER A 131 6.03 -44.90 17.51
CA SER A 131 5.13 -44.30 18.50
C SER A 131 3.89 -43.68 17.84
N LYS A 132 2.88 -43.35 18.66
CA LYS A 132 1.71 -42.57 18.26
C LYS A 132 1.60 -41.35 19.16
N ALA A 133 1.04 -40.27 18.63
CA ALA A 133 0.78 -39.06 19.40
C ALA A 133 -0.65 -38.58 19.21
N ARG A 134 -1.23 -38.03 20.28
CA ARG A 134 -2.49 -37.29 20.22
C ARG A 134 -2.24 -35.83 20.54
N VAL A 135 -2.76 -34.95 19.69
CA VAL A 135 -2.60 -33.51 19.81
C VAL A 135 -3.95 -32.82 19.67
N LEU A 136 -4.16 -31.75 20.43
CA LEU A 136 -5.25 -30.82 20.22
C LEU A 136 -4.77 -29.76 19.22
N GLU A 137 -5.36 -29.74 18.05
CA GLU A 137 -5.25 -28.59 17.14
C GLU A 137 -6.21 -27.50 17.61
N VAL A 138 -5.70 -26.30 17.80
CA VAL A 138 -6.44 -25.15 18.31
C VAL A 138 -6.37 -24.01 17.29
N THR A 139 -7.52 -23.59 16.80
CA THR A 139 -7.63 -22.50 15.81
C THR A 139 -7.50 -21.11 16.47
N ARG A 140 -7.04 -20.12 15.71
CA ARG A 140 -6.78 -18.74 16.17
C ARG A 140 -7.93 -18.10 16.95
N PRO A 141 -9.22 -18.25 16.58
CA PRO A 141 -10.32 -17.67 17.36
C PRO A 141 -10.38 -18.13 18.82
N ALA A 142 -9.92 -19.36 19.11
CA ALA A 142 -9.85 -19.85 20.48
C ALA A 142 -8.90 -19.04 21.35
N LEU A 143 -7.83 -18.44 20.80
CA LEU A 143 -6.86 -17.68 21.60
C LEU A 143 -7.54 -16.57 22.41
N ARG A 144 -8.53 -15.87 21.84
CA ARG A 144 -9.24 -14.80 22.55
C ARG A 144 -10.01 -15.35 23.75
N LEU A 145 -10.54 -16.57 23.64
CA LEU A 145 -11.31 -17.22 24.70
C LEU A 145 -10.38 -17.82 25.75
N LEU A 146 -9.37 -18.56 25.31
CA LEU A 146 -8.37 -19.22 26.17
C LEU A 146 -7.52 -18.21 26.96
N ARG A 147 -7.24 -17.01 26.41
CA ARG A 147 -6.51 -15.95 27.13
C ARG A 147 -7.23 -15.43 28.38
N LYS A 148 -8.53 -15.67 28.53
CA LYS A 148 -9.27 -15.33 29.75
C LYS A 148 -8.89 -16.26 30.92
N LEU A 149 -8.38 -17.46 30.62
CA LEU A 149 -7.95 -18.44 31.61
C LEU A 149 -6.60 -18.01 32.21
N PRO A 150 -6.49 -17.84 33.53
CA PRO A 150 -5.26 -17.38 34.18
C PRO A 150 -4.03 -18.22 33.83
N LYS A 151 -4.12 -19.57 33.90
CA LYS A 151 -2.99 -20.45 33.60
C LYS A 151 -2.54 -20.32 32.15
N PHE A 152 -3.49 -20.34 31.22
CA PHE A 152 -3.20 -20.23 29.79
C PHE A 152 -2.58 -18.88 29.46
N GLY A 153 -3.15 -17.78 29.96
CA GLY A 153 -2.65 -16.41 29.72
C GLY A 153 -1.22 -16.22 30.21
N GLN A 154 -0.92 -16.64 31.44
CA GLN A 154 0.43 -16.55 32.01
C GLN A 154 1.44 -17.41 31.23
N MET A 155 1.07 -18.65 30.88
CA MET A 155 1.90 -19.53 30.06
C MET A 155 2.18 -18.91 28.69
N LEU A 156 1.17 -18.36 28.02
CA LEU A 156 1.30 -17.75 26.70
C LEU A 156 2.26 -16.55 26.72
N ASP A 157 2.11 -15.66 27.72
CA ASP A 157 2.98 -14.49 27.90
C ASP A 157 4.42 -14.89 28.27
N ALA A 158 4.59 -15.95 29.07
CA ALA A 158 5.90 -16.51 29.39
C ALA A 158 6.59 -17.11 28.17
N ASN A 159 5.87 -17.92 27.38
CA ASN A 159 6.37 -18.53 26.15
C ASN A 159 6.74 -17.47 25.12
N TYR A 160 5.88 -16.47 24.91
CA TYR A 160 6.16 -15.37 23.98
C TYR A 160 7.44 -14.61 24.35
N ARG A 161 7.62 -14.26 25.64
CA ARG A 161 8.86 -13.59 26.10
C ARG A 161 10.10 -14.48 25.97
N LYS A 162 9.98 -15.76 26.35
CA LYS A 162 11.09 -16.72 26.26
C LYS A 162 11.53 -16.93 24.81
N HIS A 163 10.59 -17.21 23.91
CA HIS A 163 10.89 -17.39 22.49
C HIS A 163 11.35 -16.10 21.81
N GLY A 164 10.76 -14.95 22.17
CA GLY A 164 11.21 -13.64 21.71
C GLY A 164 12.66 -13.35 22.09
N LEU A 165 13.03 -13.62 23.35
CA LEU A 165 14.41 -13.53 23.83
C LEU A 165 15.35 -14.46 23.06
N SER A 166 15.08 -15.77 23.06
CA SER A 166 15.95 -16.75 22.41
C SER A 166 16.14 -16.45 20.93
N ARG A 167 15.07 -16.07 20.23
CA ARG A 167 15.14 -15.72 18.81
C ARG A 167 15.95 -14.46 18.57
N THR A 168 15.73 -13.41 19.36
CA THR A 168 16.48 -12.15 19.22
C THR A 168 17.98 -12.39 19.40
N LEU A 169 18.36 -13.22 20.39
CA LEU A 169 19.77 -13.58 20.61
C LEU A 169 20.38 -14.35 19.43
N ILE A 170 19.64 -15.32 18.86
CA ILE A 170 20.08 -16.05 17.67
C ILE A 170 20.29 -15.09 16.48
N GLU A 171 19.34 -14.20 16.24
CA GLU A 171 19.41 -13.24 15.12
C GLU A 171 20.56 -12.24 15.29
N VAL A 172 20.79 -11.73 16.51
CA VAL A 172 21.93 -10.86 16.82
C VAL A 172 23.26 -11.61 16.64
N ARG A 173 23.33 -12.88 17.06
CA ARG A 173 24.52 -13.73 16.87
C ARG A 173 24.81 -13.97 15.39
N GLN A 174 23.79 -14.25 14.58
CA GLN A 174 23.94 -14.40 13.13
C GLN A 174 24.39 -13.10 12.45
N ALA A 175 23.77 -11.97 12.81
CA ALA A 175 24.10 -10.66 12.24
C ALA A 175 25.53 -10.20 12.56
N THR A 176 26.12 -10.73 13.63
CA THR A 176 27.46 -10.35 14.12
C THR A 176 28.53 -11.38 13.73
N GLY A 177 28.21 -12.29 12.80
CA GLY A 177 29.16 -13.30 12.33
C GLY A 177 29.54 -14.30 13.42
N GLU A 178 28.59 -14.68 14.27
CA GLU A 178 28.78 -15.66 15.35
C GLU A 178 29.77 -15.19 16.43
N ALA A 179 29.88 -13.89 16.66
CA ALA A 179 30.78 -13.29 17.65
C ALA A 179 30.57 -13.75 19.11
N PHE A 180 29.44 -14.42 19.40
CA PHE A 180 29.13 -14.98 20.71
C PHE A 180 29.45 -16.48 20.77
N SER A 181 30.20 -16.90 21.78
CA SER A 181 30.21 -18.31 22.18
C SER A 181 28.83 -18.71 22.72
N GLN A 182 28.52 -20.01 22.69
CA GLN A 182 27.28 -20.55 23.27
C GLN A 182 27.17 -20.18 24.76
N GLU A 183 28.28 -20.22 25.50
CA GLU A 183 28.34 -19.86 26.91
C GLU A 183 27.99 -18.39 27.17
N LEU A 184 28.49 -17.46 26.36
CA LEU A 184 28.16 -16.04 26.45
C LEU A 184 26.71 -15.76 26.08
N THR A 185 26.17 -16.50 25.11
CA THR A 185 24.74 -16.43 24.73
C THR A 185 23.85 -16.82 25.90
N ASP A 186 24.21 -17.88 26.63
CA ASP A 186 23.48 -18.33 27.81
C ASP A 186 23.57 -17.33 28.97
N LYS A 187 24.75 -16.73 29.20
CA LYS A 187 24.93 -15.67 30.21
C LYS A 187 24.10 -14.43 29.90
N LEU A 188 24.13 -13.99 28.64
CA LEU A 188 23.33 -12.85 28.18
C LEU A 188 21.83 -13.16 28.30
N GLY A 189 21.40 -14.36 27.93
CA GLY A 189 20.02 -14.81 28.10
C GLY A 189 19.52 -14.81 29.55
N ARG A 190 20.40 -15.01 30.54
CA ARG A 190 20.05 -14.89 31.97
C ARG A 190 19.97 -13.45 32.46
N SER A 191 20.71 -12.54 31.82
CA SER A 191 20.83 -11.13 32.23
C SER A 191 19.90 -10.20 31.45
N ALA A 192 19.34 -10.69 30.34
CA ALA A 192 18.49 -9.93 29.45
C ALA A 192 17.00 -10.25 29.64
N ARG A 193 16.16 -9.25 29.42
CA ARG A 193 14.70 -9.33 29.49
C ARG A 193 14.09 -8.92 28.15
N PHE A 194 13.13 -9.70 27.67
CA PHE A 194 12.32 -9.33 26.50
C PHE A 194 11.03 -8.65 26.97
N THR A 195 10.84 -7.39 26.59
CA THR A 195 9.73 -6.53 27.04
C THR A 195 8.97 -5.98 25.83
N VAL A 196 7.65 -5.85 25.98
CA VAL A 196 6.79 -5.23 24.96
C VAL A 196 6.17 -3.97 25.54
N TYR A 197 6.37 -2.85 24.86
CA TYR A 197 5.82 -1.55 25.23
C TYR A 197 4.67 -1.16 24.32
N ALA A 198 3.63 -0.55 24.91
CA ALA A 198 2.52 0.01 24.18
C ALA A 198 2.90 1.36 23.53
N LYS A 199 2.08 1.80 22.57
CA LYS A 199 2.20 3.12 21.94
C LYS A 199 2.19 4.23 23.00
N HIS A 200 3.04 5.25 22.80
CA HIS A 200 3.24 6.41 23.68
C HIS A 200 3.92 6.12 25.03
N HIS A 201 4.44 4.91 25.24
CA HIS A 201 5.23 4.62 26.43
C HIS A 201 6.57 5.36 26.41
N VAL A 202 6.97 5.96 27.53
CA VAL A 202 8.28 6.62 27.69
C VAL A 202 9.26 5.58 28.23
N LEU A 203 10.32 5.27 27.46
CA LEU A 203 11.33 4.29 27.88
C LEU A 203 12.22 4.83 28.99
N PHE A 204 12.60 6.10 28.87
CA PHE A 204 13.44 6.85 29.81
C PHE A 204 13.38 8.34 29.46
N ARG A 205 13.77 9.19 30.42
CA ARG A 205 13.80 10.65 30.27
C ARG A 205 15.23 11.18 30.24
N GLU A 206 15.40 12.30 29.54
CA GLU A 206 16.66 13.05 29.52
C GLU A 206 17.13 13.37 30.94
N GLY A 207 18.41 13.13 31.21
CA GLY A 207 19.05 13.36 32.51
C GLY A 207 18.90 12.23 33.53
N GLU A 208 18.07 11.21 33.30
CA GLU A 208 18.03 10.02 34.17
C GLU A 208 19.33 9.21 34.04
N LEU A 209 19.73 8.49 35.10
CA LEU A 209 20.89 7.59 35.05
C LEU A 209 20.60 6.40 34.13
N ILE A 210 21.59 6.00 33.33
CA ILE A 210 21.45 4.82 32.47
C ILE A 210 21.54 3.56 33.34
N ASP A 211 20.42 2.86 33.47
CA ASP A 211 20.25 1.68 34.32
C ASP A 211 20.16 0.36 33.52
N ARG A 212 19.99 0.45 32.19
CA ARG A 212 19.91 -0.69 31.26
C ARG A 212 20.37 -0.31 29.85
N VAL A 213 20.91 -1.29 29.14
CA VAL A 213 21.11 -1.25 27.69
C VAL A 213 19.81 -1.72 27.02
N ILE A 214 19.33 -1.00 26.01
CA ILE A 214 18.08 -1.31 25.31
C ILE A 214 18.38 -1.60 23.84
N PHE A 215 17.97 -2.75 23.33
CA PHE A 215 18.02 -3.08 21.92
C PHE A 215 16.63 -3.16 21.33
N LEU A 216 16.37 -2.38 20.28
CA LEU A 216 15.07 -2.31 19.63
C LEU A 216 14.90 -3.49 18.67
N ARG A 217 14.07 -4.49 19.04
CA ARG A 217 13.80 -5.64 18.16
C ARG A 217 12.79 -5.31 17.08
N ASN A 218 11.74 -4.58 17.43
CA ASN A 218 10.69 -4.14 16.52
C ASN A 218 10.03 -2.85 17.03
N GLY A 219 9.43 -2.08 16.13
CA GLY A 219 8.79 -0.80 16.45
C GLY A 219 9.71 0.40 16.27
N TRP A 220 9.22 1.55 16.73
CA TRP A 220 9.85 2.86 16.49
C TRP A 220 9.86 3.69 17.77
N VAL A 221 10.97 4.38 17.97
CA VAL A 221 11.22 5.28 19.09
C VAL A 221 11.51 6.67 18.55
N ARG A 222 10.81 7.67 19.08
CA ARG A 222 11.11 9.10 18.89
C ARG A 222 12.02 9.55 20.01
N ARG A 223 13.16 10.16 19.68
CA ARG A 223 14.03 10.80 20.67
C ARG A 223 13.84 12.31 20.60
N VAL A 224 13.82 12.94 21.77
CA VAL A 224 13.73 14.40 21.90
C VAL A 224 14.81 14.89 22.86
N ARG A 225 15.57 15.91 22.43
CA ARG A 225 16.72 16.50 23.15
C ARG A 225 16.42 17.96 23.48
N GLY A 226 16.75 18.41 24.70
CA GLY A 226 16.68 19.83 25.07
C GLY A 226 15.37 20.26 25.73
N LEU A 227 14.50 19.31 26.11
CA LEU A 227 13.25 19.60 26.83
C LEU A 227 13.44 19.78 28.35
N GLY A 228 14.61 19.40 28.88
CA GLY A 228 14.91 19.43 30.32
C GLY A 228 14.14 18.39 31.15
N TYR A 229 14.47 18.28 32.44
CA TYR A 229 13.86 17.29 33.34
C TYR A 229 12.45 17.74 33.77
N GLY A 230 11.41 17.03 33.31
CA GLY A 230 10.02 17.27 33.75
C GLY A 230 8.96 17.42 32.65
N ALA A 231 9.35 17.40 31.37
CA ALA A 231 8.43 17.54 30.24
C ALA A 231 7.26 16.53 30.29
N VAL A 232 6.05 17.02 29.98
CA VAL A 232 4.81 16.26 29.91
C VAL A 232 4.58 15.82 28.46
N MET A 233 3.74 14.81 28.22
CA MET A 233 3.49 14.31 26.85
C MET A 233 3.04 15.39 25.84
N GLY A 234 2.39 16.46 26.31
CA GLY A 234 2.01 17.60 25.46
C GLY A 234 3.21 18.38 24.91
N ASP A 235 4.32 18.42 25.65
CA ASP A 235 5.55 19.15 25.29
C ASP A 235 6.37 18.40 24.22
N LEU A 236 5.96 17.19 23.83
CA LEU A 236 6.61 16.37 22.82
C LEU A 236 5.92 16.46 21.44
N LEU A 237 4.97 17.37 21.26
CA LEU A 237 4.30 17.61 19.98
C LEU A 237 5.16 18.51 19.10
N ILE A 238 5.49 18.04 17.89
CA ILE A 238 6.45 18.72 16.98
C ILE A 238 6.01 20.15 16.65
N GLU A 239 4.71 20.41 16.50
CA GLU A 239 4.18 21.74 16.16
C GLU A 239 4.45 22.82 17.23
N GLY A 240 4.69 22.41 18.49
CA GLY A 240 4.98 23.31 19.61
C GLY A 240 6.45 23.41 19.98
N LEU A 241 7.34 22.66 19.32
CA LEU A 241 8.76 22.62 19.68
C LEU A 241 9.52 23.84 19.12
N SER A 242 10.28 24.48 20.00
CA SER A 242 11.21 25.54 19.63
C SER A 242 12.35 24.99 18.77
N ASP A 243 12.99 25.86 17.97
CA ASP A 243 14.02 25.44 16.98
C ASP A 243 15.28 24.82 17.61
N ASP A 244 15.46 25.01 18.92
CA ASP A 244 16.56 24.46 19.73
C ASP A 244 16.29 23.04 20.26
N VAL A 245 15.06 22.52 20.13
CA VAL A 245 14.72 21.15 20.53
C VAL A 245 15.00 20.18 19.37
N GLY A 246 15.94 19.27 19.60
CA GLY A 246 16.31 18.25 18.60
C GLY A 246 15.35 17.07 18.62
N VAL A 247 14.81 16.68 17.47
CA VAL A 247 13.92 15.50 17.32
C VAL A 247 14.46 14.55 16.26
N ASP A 248 14.48 13.26 16.58
CA ASP A 248 14.70 12.22 15.58
C ASP A 248 14.01 10.89 15.89
N PHE A 249 14.19 9.92 15.00
CA PHE A 249 13.53 8.62 15.05
C PHE A 249 14.57 7.50 14.93
N LEU A 250 14.36 6.44 15.71
CA LEU A 250 15.12 5.20 15.63
C LEU A 250 14.15 4.02 15.51
N GLY A 251 14.38 3.17 14.52
CA GLY A 251 13.61 1.96 14.32
C GLY A 251 14.32 0.71 14.87
N ALA A 252 13.82 -0.45 14.47
CA ALA A 252 14.42 -1.73 14.82
C ALA A 252 15.91 -1.81 14.45
N GLY A 253 16.70 -2.47 15.29
CA GLY A 253 18.10 -2.80 15.06
C GLY A 253 19.08 -1.82 15.68
N ASN A 254 18.58 -0.76 16.31
CA ASN A 254 19.38 0.18 17.07
C ASN A 254 19.50 -0.26 18.53
N CYS A 255 20.64 0.06 19.13
CA CYS A 255 20.91 -0.11 20.55
C CYS A 255 21.04 1.26 21.22
N LEU A 256 20.53 1.38 22.45
CA LEU A 256 20.51 2.61 23.24
C LEU A 256 21.18 2.36 24.60
N GLY A 257 21.94 3.36 25.08
CA GLY A 257 22.48 3.38 26.44
C GLY A 257 23.73 2.51 26.64
N LEU A 258 24.45 2.21 25.57
CA LEU A 258 25.66 1.38 25.61
C LEU A 258 26.79 2.05 26.42
N GLU A 259 26.84 3.37 26.41
CA GLU A 259 27.81 4.20 27.15
C GLU A 259 27.71 4.04 28.67
N GLY A 260 26.52 3.65 29.18
CA GLY A 260 26.30 3.37 30.60
C GLY A 260 26.98 2.08 31.09
N ALA A 261 27.39 1.21 30.17
CA ALA A 261 28.08 -0.04 30.49
C ALA A 261 29.55 0.19 30.89
N GLU A 262 30.19 1.23 30.32
CA GLU A 262 31.59 1.57 30.60
C GLU A 262 31.74 2.58 31.74
N ARG A 263 30.80 3.52 31.88
CA ARG A 263 30.84 4.61 32.86
C ARG A 263 29.46 4.95 33.41
N ASP A 264 29.40 5.64 34.55
CA ASP A 264 28.16 6.26 35.02
C ASP A 264 27.79 7.42 34.09
N ALA A 265 26.87 7.15 33.17
CA ALA A 265 26.33 8.09 32.21
C ALA A 265 24.84 8.35 32.49
N ARG A 266 24.34 9.47 31.93
CA ARG A 266 22.94 9.87 31.96
C ARG A 266 22.40 9.90 30.53
N TRP A 267 21.11 9.62 30.38
CA TRP A 267 20.44 9.70 29.08
C TRP A 267 20.52 11.12 28.53
N ALA A 268 21.02 11.26 27.29
CA ALA A 268 21.15 12.55 26.62
C ALA A 268 19.83 13.05 25.99
N TYR A 269 18.76 12.27 26.07
CA TYR A 269 17.47 12.56 25.43
C TYR A 269 16.33 11.78 26.09
N THR A 270 15.09 12.19 25.82
CA THR A 270 13.88 11.45 26.19
C THR A 270 13.45 10.55 25.04
N ALA A 271 13.21 9.26 25.32
CA ALA A 271 12.82 8.27 24.32
C ALA A 271 11.34 7.85 24.49
N VAL A 272 10.53 8.04 23.45
CA VAL A 272 9.10 7.70 23.46
C VAL A 272 8.76 6.76 22.32
N VAL A 273 8.03 5.70 22.66
CA VAL A 273 7.59 4.68 21.74
C VAL A 273 6.43 5.18 20.86
N LEU A 274 6.53 5.04 19.54
CA LEU A 274 5.51 5.50 18.58
C LEU A 274 4.45 4.45 18.23
N GLN A 275 4.70 3.18 18.55
CA GLN A 275 3.79 2.05 18.27
C GLN A 275 4.12 0.85 19.17
N ARG A 276 3.37 -0.26 19.10
CA ARG A 276 3.73 -1.49 19.84
C ARG A 276 5.19 -1.88 19.53
N THR A 277 6.07 -1.82 20.53
CA THR A 277 7.52 -1.94 20.34
C THR A 277 8.05 -3.07 21.20
N GLU A 278 8.85 -3.93 20.59
CA GLU A 278 9.48 -5.09 21.23
C GLU A 278 10.94 -4.76 21.47
N VAL A 279 11.41 -4.92 22.70
CA VAL A 279 12.79 -4.59 23.07
C VAL A 279 13.45 -5.71 23.88
N LEU A 280 14.76 -5.80 23.72
CA LEU A 280 15.64 -6.59 24.57
C LEU A 280 16.37 -5.64 25.53
N GLU A 281 16.21 -5.84 26.82
CA GLU A 281 16.81 -4.99 27.86
C GLU A 281 17.84 -5.78 28.65
N VAL A 282 19.05 -5.24 28.81
CA VAL A 282 20.09 -5.83 29.65
C VAL A 282 20.37 -4.88 30.80
N ALA A 283 20.13 -5.33 32.03
CA ALA A 283 20.35 -4.49 33.20
C ALA A 283 21.85 -4.18 33.38
N MET A 284 22.17 -2.98 33.89
CA MET A 284 23.56 -2.59 34.13
C MET A 284 24.28 -3.39 35.23
N PRO A 285 23.66 -3.79 36.36
CA PRO A 285 24.40 -4.48 37.42
C PRO A 285 25.07 -5.80 36.96
N PRO A 286 24.41 -6.70 36.20
CA PRO A 286 25.06 -7.86 35.60
C PRO A 286 26.26 -7.49 34.71
N LEU A 287 26.12 -6.47 33.84
CA LEU A 287 27.18 -6.00 32.97
C LEU A 287 28.38 -5.48 33.78
N ARG A 288 28.14 -4.68 34.82
CA ARG A 288 29.22 -4.16 35.67
C ARG A 288 29.93 -5.24 36.48
N SER A 289 29.23 -6.30 36.85
CA SER A 289 29.77 -7.41 37.63
C SER A 289 30.58 -8.42 36.81
N ASP A 290 30.24 -8.66 35.54
CA ASP A 290 30.93 -9.59 34.65
C ASP A 290 31.60 -8.84 33.49
N ARG A 291 32.92 -8.63 33.64
CA ARG A 291 33.76 -7.98 32.63
C ARG A 291 33.70 -8.67 31.27
N SER A 292 33.64 -10.00 31.23
CA SER A 292 33.59 -10.76 29.96
C SER A 292 32.28 -10.49 29.21
N LEU A 293 31.16 -10.45 29.94
CA LEU A 293 29.85 -10.14 29.38
C LEU A 293 29.79 -8.68 28.90
N ARG A 294 30.27 -7.74 29.72
CA ARG A 294 30.33 -6.32 29.36
C ARG A 294 31.13 -6.08 28.10
N ASP A 295 32.37 -6.53 28.05
CA ASP A 295 33.27 -6.27 26.93
C ASP A 295 32.70 -6.90 25.63
N THR A 296 32.00 -8.04 25.74
CA THR A 296 31.26 -8.65 24.63
C THR A 296 30.06 -7.80 24.20
N VAL A 297 29.21 -7.37 25.13
CA VAL A 297 28.01 -6.56 24.82
C VAL A 297 28.42 -5.22 24.20
N VAL A 298 29.40 -4.52 24.78
CA VAL A 298 29.90 -3.25 24.24
C VAL A 298 30.47 -3.46 22.83
N ARG A 299 31.35 -4.45 22.63
CA ARG A 299 31.90 -4.73 21.30
C ARG A 299 30.80 -5.05 20.29
N THR A 300 29.89 -5.96 20.62
CA THR A 300 28.91 -6.47 19.66
C THR A 300 27.77 -5.49 19.39
N PHE A 301 27.36 -4.71 20.39
CA PHE A 301 26.28 -3.74 20.22
C PHE A 301 26.77 -2.36 19.75
N SER A 302 28.08 -2.10 19.74
CA SER A 302 28.64 -0.85 19.22
C SER A 302 28.18 -0.54 17.78
N ASP A 303 28.18 -1.54 16.90
CA ASP A 303 27.69 -1.40 15.52
C ASP A 303 26.19 -1.06 15.44
N PHE A 304 25.40 -1.46 16.45
CA PHE A 304 23.98 -1.12 16.58
C PHE A 304 23.75 0.22 17.28
N SER A 305 24.77 0.77 17.95
CA SER A 305 24.74 2.04 18.70
C SER A 305 25.17 3.25 17.87
N LEU A 306 25.66 3.04 16.64
CA LEU A 306 26.16 4.12 15.77
C LEU A 306 25.17 5.28 15.60
N ALA A 307 23.88 4.98 15.43
CA ALA A 307 22.84 5.99 15.31
C ALA A 307 22.47 6.63 16.66
N ASP A 308 22.79 5.96 17.77
CA ASP A 308 22.62 6.50 19.11
C ASP A 308 23.67 7.58 19.40
N ASP A 309 24.93 7.25 19.09
CA ASP A 309 26.12 8.08 19.30
C ASP A 309 26.20 9.30 18.36
N ASP A 310 25.45 9.30 17.26
CA ASP A 310 25.41 10.42 16.32
C ASP A 310 24.58 11.60 16.88
N VAL A 311 25.24 12.45 17.67
CA VAL A 311 24.68 13.67 18.27
C VAL A 311 24.39 14.74 17.20
N LEU A 312 25.07 14.71 16.05
CA LEU A 312 25.08 15.76 15.03
C LEU A 312 23.84 15.78 14.14
N VAL A 313 23.00 14.73 14.16
CA VAL A 313 21.82 14.63 13.29
C VAL A 313 20.68 15.59 13.68
N SER A 314 20.78 16.30 14.82
CA SER A 314 19.69 17.15 15.32
C SER A 314 19.83 18.66 15.05
N SER A 315 21.02 19.15 14.69
CA SER A 315 21.22 20.57 14.38
C SER A 315 21.13 20.81 12.87
N GLY A 316 19.95 21.17 12.37
CA GLY A 316 19.77 21.67 11.00
C GLY A 316 18.94 20.80 10.04
N LEU A 317 18.26 19.76 10.53
CA LEU A 317 17.23 19.08 9.73
C LEU A 317 15.97 19.96 9.67
N ASP A 318 15.45 20.16 8.45
CA ASP A 318 14.24 20.92 8.21
C ASP A 318 13.06 20.32 8.99
N LYS A 319 12.34 21.14 9.76
CA LYS A 319 11.14 20.74 10.52
C LYS A 319 10.12 20.02 9.62
N ALA A 320 10.04 20.39 8.35
CA ALA A 320 9.19 19.72 7.38
C ALA A 320 9.56 18.24 7.17
N VAL A 321 10.86 17.92 7.11
CA VAL A 321 11.35 16.54 6.94
C VAL A 321 11.08 15.70 8.18
N ILE A 322 11.27 16.28 9.37
CA ILE A 322 10.98 15.60 10.65
C ILE A 322 9.47 15.30 10.74
N SER A 323 8.63 16.29 10.46
CA SER A 323 7.17 16.13 10.44
C SER A 323 6.70 15.10 9.39
N ALA A 324 7.30 15.10 8.19
CA ALA A 324 7.00 14.10 7.17
C ALA A 324 7.39 12.68 7.64
N THR A 325 8.59 12.52 8.19
CA THR A 325 9.07 11.23 8.72
C THR A 325 8.18 10.73 9.86
N GLU A 326 7.77 11.61 10.78
CA GLU A 326 6.84 11.24 11.84
C GLU A 326 5.51 10.75 11.28
N ARG A 327 4.94 11.47 10.30
CA ARG A 327 3.69 11.06 9.64
C ARG A 327 3.84 9.71 8.95
N GLU A 328 4.95 9.45 8.28
CA GLU A 328 5.25 8.14 7.67
C GLU A 328 5.28 7.01 8.73
N ILE A 329 5.91 7.23 9.89
CA ILE A 329 5.98 6.23 10.96
C ILE A 329 4.62 6.06 11.66
N ALA A 330 4.00 7.17 12.05
CA ALA A 330 2.76 7.19 12.83
C ALA A 330 1.57 6.60 12.08
N THR A 331 1.56 6.72 10.75
CA THR A 331 0.54 6.10 9.89
C THR A 331 0.76 4.60 9.69
N GLY A 332 1.90 4.01 10.10
CA GLY A 332 2.18 2.57 10.00
C GLY A 332 2.45 2.06 8.59
N ILE A 333 2.51 2.95 7.58
CA ILE A 333 2.80 2.57 6.18
C ILE A 333 4.21 1.98 6.01
N VAL A 334 5.14 2.33 6.90
CA VAL A 334 6.53 1.87 6.90
C VAL A 334 6.66 0.41 7.34
N ASP A 335 5.65 -0.10 8.07
CA ASP A 335 5.60 -1.46 8.61
C ASP A 335 4.78 -2.42 7.72
N GLY A 336 4.22 -1.92 6.61
CA GLY A 336 3.55 -2.75 5.62
C GLY A 336 4.50 -3.75 4.95
N THR A 337 4.04 -4.98 4.70
CA THR A 337 4.83 -5.93 3.89
C THR A 337 4.60 -5.72 2.40
N ASN A 338 3.45 -5.17 2.01
CA ASN A 338 3.11 -4.93 0.63
C ASN A 338 2.39 -3.60 0.44
N LEU A 339 3.16 -2.52 0.33
CA LEU A 339 2.64 -1.17 0.17
C LEU A 339 2.32 -0.90 -1.31
N LEU A 340 1.09 -0.47 -1.59
CA LEU A 340 0.72 0.08 -2.91
C LEU A 340 0.82 1.60 -2.83
N VAL A 341 1.58 2.22 -3.71
CA VAL A 341 1.75 3.68 -3.78
C VAL A 341 1.27 4.19 -5.14
N MET A 342 0.62 5.35 -5.11
CA MET A 342 0.15 6.08 -6.28
C MET A 342 0.86 7.44 -6.36
N ASP A 343 1.70 7.60 -7.37
CA ASP A 343 2.35 8.86 -7.71
C ASP A 343 1.32 9.82 -8.33
N MET A 344 1.02 10.90 -7.62
CA MET A 344 -0.04 11.82 -8.04
C MET A 344 0.38 12.78 -9.14
N ASP A 345 1.68 13.01 -9.31
CA ASP A 345 2.25 13.77 -10.44
C ASP A 345 2.14 13.02 -11.77
N LYS A 346 1.98 11.68 -11.72
CA LYS A 346 1.74 10.83 -12.91
C LYS A 346 0.29 10.38 -13.05
N CYS A 347 -0.53 10.51 -12.01
CA CYS A 347 -1.89 9.98 -12.00
C CYS A 347 -2.85 10.89 -12.78
N VAL A 348 -3.34 10.40 -13.93
CA VAL A 348 -4.36 11.08 -14.75
C VAL A 348 -5.80 10.84 -14.25
N ARG A 349 -5.96 10.35 -13.01
CA ARG A 349 -7.25 10.15 -12.31
C ARG A 349 -8.30 9.42 -13.15
N CYS A 350 -7.87 8.46 -13.99
CA CYS A 350 -8.75 7.77 -14.95
C CYS A 350 -9.62 6.65 -14.34
N GLY A 351 -9.30 6.18 -13.13
CA GLY A 351 -10.05 5.11 -12.44
C GLY A 351 -9.83 3.69 -13.01
N ASN A 352 -8.94 3.52 -14.00
CA ASN A 352 -8.75 2.22 -14.66
C ASN A 352 -8.25 1.13 -13.70
N CYS A 353 -7.48 1.49 -12.67
CA CYS A 353 -7.00 0.57 -11.64
C CYS A 353 -8.14 -0.02 -10.79
N SER A 354 -9.10 0.82 -10.35
CA SER A 354 -10.29 0.36 -9.62
C SER A 354 -11.22 -0.45 -10.51
N MET A 355 -11.42 -0.01 -11.75
CA MET A 355 -12.24 -0.73 -12.74
C MET A 355 -11.66 -2.10 -13.05
N ALA A 356 -10.36 -2.20 -13.30
CA ALA A 356 -9.68 -3.47 -13.55
C ALA A 356 -9.78 -4.43 -12.36
N CYS A 357 -9.68 -3.91 -11.14
CA CYS A 357 -9.89 -4.70 -9.93
C CYS A 357 -11.34 -5.24 -9.86
N HIS A 358 -12.34 -4.38 -10.12
CA HIS A 358 -13.75 -4.78 -10.18
C HIS A 358 -14.01 -5.84 -11.26
N GLN A 359 -13.47 -5.68 -12.47
CA GLN A 359 -13.66 -6.64 -13.57
C GLN A 359 -13.07 -8.03 -13.29
N VAL A 360 -11.98 -8.09 -12.51
CA VAL A 360 -11.34 -9.35 -12.10
C VAL A 360 -12.07 -10.00 -10.93
N HIS A 361 -12.56 -9.23 -9.97
CA HIS A 361 -13.07 -9.76 -8.69
C HIS A 361 -14.59 -9.62 -8.47
N GLY A 362 -15.32 -9.02 -9.41
CA GLY A 362 -16.75 -8.68 -9.28
C GLY A 362 -17.03 -7.45 -8.40
N GLN A 363 -16.09 -7.05 -7.55
CA GLN A 363 -16.12 -5.83 -6.75
C GLN A 363 -14.71 -5.24 -6.65
N SER A 364 -14.59 -3.91 -6.62
CA SER A 364 -13.28 -3.27 -6.50
C SER A 364 -12.75 -3.46 -5.07
N ARG A 365 -11.57 -4.06 -4.95
CA ARG A 365 -10.82 -4.22 -3.69
C ARG A 365 -9.75 -3.13 -3.52
N LEU A 366 -9.87 -2.05 -4.29
CA LEU A 366 -8.99 -0.89 -4.30
C LEU A 366 -9.84 0.37 -4.30
N LEU A 367 -9.76 1.11 -3.21
CA LEU A 367 -10.34 2.45 -3.10
C LEU A 367 -9.24 3.48 -3.35
N ARG A 368 -9.50 4.47 -4.21
CA ARG A 368 -8.55 5.54 -4.55
C ARG A 368 -8.57 6.67 -3.51
N ARG A 369 -8.79 6.32 -2.25
CA ARG A 369 -8.69 7.18 -1.06
C ARG A 369 -7.73 6.50 -0.10
N GLY A 370 -7.14 7.22 0.84
CA GLY A 370 -6.23 6.61 1.81
C GLY A 370 -5.28 7.63 2.39
N ILE A 371 -4.06 7.21 2.69
CA ILE A 371 -3.07 8.03 3.38
C ILE A 371 -2.32 8.87 2.35
N HIS A 372 -2.25 10.18 2.60
CA HIS A 372 -1.54 11.14 1.77
C HIS A 372 -0.20 11.47 2.41
N ILE A 373 0.88 11.35 1.63
CA ILE A 373 2.24 11.61 2.11
C ILE A 373 2.94 12.52 1.11
N GLU A 374 3.53 13.58 1.65
CA GLU A 374 4.56 14.33 0.96
C GLU A 374 5.92 13.71 1.26
N ARG A 375 6.57 13.19 0.22
CA ARG A 375 7.88 12.51 0.33
C ARG A 375 8.95 13.36 -0.34
N VAL A 376 10.12 13.49 0.26
CA VAL A 376 11.27 14.12 -0.39
C VAL A 376 11.88 13.16 -1.43
N LYS A 377 12.17 13.62 -2.65
CA LYS A 377 12.72 12.75 -3.71
C LYS A 377 14.11 12.20 -3.37
N ASN A 378 14.94 13.06 -2.79
CA ASN A 378 16.31 12.78 -2.38
C ASN A 378 16.54 13.37 -0.99
N TYR A 379 17.16 12.62 -0.08
CA TYR A 379 17.53 13.11 1.25
C TYR A 379 18.39 14.38 1.14
N GLY A 380 17.96 15.48 1.77
CA GLY A 380 18.59 16.81 1.66
C GLY A 380 18.25 17.61 0.39
N GLY A 381 17.34 17.13 -0.47
CA GLY A 381 16.85 17.84 -1.65
C GLY A 381 15.60 18.68 -1.38
N VAL A 382 15.36 19.69 -2.24
CA VAL A 382 14.22 20.63 -2.11
C VAL A 382 12.95 20.13 -2.82
N SER A 383 13.03 19.03 -3.58
CA SER A 383 11.90 18.54 -4.37
C SER A 383 11.13 17.41 -3.67
N SER A 384 9.83 17.59 -3.46
CA SER A 384 8.92 16.58 -2.95
C SER A 384 8.08 15.88 -4.04
N GLU A 385 7.51 14.74 -3.69
CA GLU A 385 6.50 13.97 -4.43
C GLU A 385 5.27 13.82 -3.54
N GLN A 386 4.10 14.09 -4.10
CA GLN A 386 2.84 13.79 -3.43
C GLN A 386 2.39 12.38 -3.79
N ILE A 387 2.26 11.55 -2.77
CA ILE A 387 1.93 10.15 -2.90
C ILE A 387 0.62 9.87 -2.18
N LEU A 388 -0.24 9.09 -2.84
CA LEU A 388 -1.39 8.48 -2.22
C LEU A 388 -1.09 7.00 -1.97
N VAL A 389 -1.19 6.56 -0.74
CA VAL A 389 -1.31 5.15 -0.37
C VAL A 389 -2.79 4.80 -0.35
N PRO A 390 -3.36 4.22 -1.43
CA PRO A 390 -4.78 3.86 -1.47
C PRO A 390 -5.12 2.81 -0.41
N SER A 391 -6.36 2.85 0.09
CA SER A 391 -6.96 1.87 0.98
C SER A 391 -7.06 0.51 0.28
N VAL A 392 -5.96 -0.24 0.43
CA VAL A 392 -5.70 -1.56 -0.11
C VAL A 392 -4.95 -2.33 0.97
N CYS A 393 -5.24 -3.63 1.12
CA CYS A 393 -4.59 -4.45 2.15
C CYS A 393 -3.06 -4.43 1.98
N MET A 394 -2.35 -4.05 3.04
CA MET A 394 -0.88 -4.01 3.09
C MET A 394 -0.25 -5.35 3.49
N HIS A 395 -1.08 -6.37 3.78
CA HIS A 395 -0.65 -7.68 4.26
C HIS A 395 0.30 -7.61 5.48
N CYS A 396 -0.05 -6.73 6.44
CA CYS A 396 0.77 -6.35 7.60
C CYS A 396 1.46 -7.54 8.28
N GLN A 397 2.66 -7.31 8.81
CA GLN A 397 3.38 -8.33 9.58
C GLN A 397 2.62 -8.68 10.87
N ASP A 398 2.13 -7.67 11.58
CA ASP A 398 1.25 -7.80 12.75
C ASP A 398 -0.18 -7.32 12.42
N PRO A 399 -1.06 -8.21 11.92
CA PRO A 399 -2.37 -7.83 11.44
C PRO A 399 -3.42 -7.83 12.56
N GLU A 400 -3.80 -6.64 13.01
CA GLU A 400 -4.89 -6.44 13.97
C GLU A 400 -6.20 -7.09 13.49
N CYS A 401 -6.49 -7.03 12.20
CA CYS A 401 -7.72 -7.55 11.59
C CYS A 401 -7.91 -9.08 11.72
N LEU A 402 -6.88 -9.83 12.13
CA LEU A 402 -6.99 -11.26 12.41
C LEU A 402 -7.50 -11.57 13.83
N THR A 403 -7.51 -10.59 14.74
CA THR A 403 -7.74 -10.84 16.17
C THR A 403 -9.22 -10.96 16.53
N GLY A 404 -10.10 -10.29 15.77
CA GLY A 404 -11.53 -10.23 16.08
C GLY A 404 -12.40 -11.31 15.42
N CYS A 405 -11.91 -12.05 14.42
CA CYS A 405 -12.77 -12.93 13.61
C CYS A 405 -13.26 -14.15 14.40
N PRO A 406 -14.57 -14.32 14.63
CA PRO A 406 -15.07 -15.46 15.40
C PRO A 406 -14.95 -16.77 14.63
N THR A 407 -15.13 -16.78 13.30
CA THR A 407 -15.07 -18.04 12.53
C THR A 407 -13.67 -18.44 12.09
N GLY A 408 -12.66 -17.60 12.33
CA GLY A 408 -11.33 -17.80 11.73
C GLY A 408 -11.32 -17.66 10.21
N ALA A 409 -12.34 -17.00 9.63
CA ALA A 409 -12.46 -16.83 8.19
C ALA A 409 -11.36 -15.97 7.57
N ILE A 410 -10.77 -15.06 8.34
CA ILE A 410 -9.59 -14.31 7.93
C ILE A 410 -8.35 -14.94 8.58
N GLY A 411 -7.31 -15.16 7.79
CA GLY A 411 -6.10 -15.83 8.25
C GLY A 411 -4.91 -15.60 7.35
N ARG A 412 -3.72 -16.01 7.81
CA ARG A 412 -2.49 -16.03 7.01
C ARG A 412 -2.36 -17.39 6.31
N PHE A 413 -2.03 -17.39 5.03
CA PHE A 413 -1.94 -18.59 4.18
C PHE A 413 -0.49 -18.86 3.75
N GLU A 414 -0.27 -19.97 3.02
CA GLU A 414 1.04 -20.54 2.66
C GLU A 414 2.09 -19.55 2.14
N ASN A 415 1.70 -18.46 1.46
CA ASN A 415 2.62 -17.45 0.94
C ASN A 415 2.84 -16.25 1.89
N GLY A 416 2.47 -16.37 3.17
CA GLY A 416 2.47 -15.27 4.14
C GLY A 416 1.38 -14.21 3.91
N GLN A 417 0.60 -14.34 2.84
CA GLN A 417 -0.51 -13.45 2.55
C GLN A 417 -1.67 -13.65 3.54
N ILE A 418 -2.23 -12.55 3.99
CA ILE A 418 -3.51 -12.56 4.71
C ILE A 418 -4.64 -12.66 3.68
N ASP A 419 -5.60 -13.57 3.85
CA ASP A 419 -6.83 -13.63 3.04
C ASP A 419 -8.10 -13.95 3.84
N ILE A 420 -9.27 -13.71 3.22
CA ILE A 420 -10.59 -14.04 3.79
C ILE A 420 -11.17 -15.19 2.98
N ASP A 421 -11.49 -16.29 3.64
CA ASP A 421 -12.28 -17.37 3.06
C ASP A 421 -13.77 -16.98 3.04
N PRO A 422 -14.38 -16.82 1.85
CA PRO A 422 -15.78 -16.46 1.75
C PRO A 422 -16.71 -17.53 2.34
N LYS A 423 -16.32 -18.80 2.38
CA LYS A 423 -17.17 -19.91 2.84
C LYS A 423 -17.43 -19.83 4.34
N THR A 424 -16.39 -19.55 5.11
CA THR A 424 -16.42 -19.45 6.58
C THR A 424 -16.81 -18.06 7.08
N CYS A 425 -16.72 -17.00 6.25
CA CYS A 425 -17.11 -15.65 6.66
C CYS A 425 -18.61 -15.53 6.97
N ILE A 426 -18.95 -15.10 8.19
CA ILE A 426 -20.33 -14.84 8.61
C ILE A 426 -20.82 -13.42 8.33
N GLY A 427 -19.91 -12.49 8.02
CA GLY A 427 -20.26 -11.10 7.71
C GLY A 427 -20.37 -10.17 8.92
N CYS A 428 -19.76 -10.51 10.06
CA CYS A 428 -19.84 -9.71 11.29
C CYS A 428 -19.19 -8.31 11.20
N GLY A 429 -18.19 -8.14 10.32
CA GLY A 429 -17.52 -6.85 10.13
C GLY A 429 -16.34 -6.56 11.07
N ASP A 430 -16.05 -7.40 12.06
CA ASP A 430 -14.96 -7.16 13.04
C ASP A 430 -13.60 -6.94 12.37
N CYS A 431 -13.29 -7.69 11.32
CA CYS A 431 -12.03 -7.49 10.58
C CYS A 431 -11.98 -6.12 9.89
N ALA A 432 -13.13 -5.60 9.43
CA ALA A 432 -13.21 -4.30 8.78
C ALA A 432 -13.07 -3.15 9.79
N THR A 433 -13.66 -3.28 10.98
CA THR A 433 -13.52 -2.28 12.05
C THR A 433 -12.11 -2.26 12.65
N GLN A 434 -11.44 -3.42 12.70
CA GLN A 434 -10.06 -3.54 13.19
C GLN A 434 -8.98 -3.16 12.16
N CYS A 435 -9.34 -2.86 10.91
CA CYS A 435 -8.33 -2.50 9.92
C CYS A 435 -8.04 -0.98 10.00
N PRO A 436 -6.85 -0.53 10.47
CA PRO A 436 -6.56 0.90 10.59
C PRO A 436 -6.50 1.63 9.24
N TYR A 437 -6.42 0.88 8.13
CA TYR A 437 -6.27 1.39 6.77
C TYR A 437 -7.58 1.40 5.96
N ASN A 438 -8.70 1.00 6.57
CA ASN A 438 -9.99 0.83 5.90
C ASN A 438 -9.90 -0.03 4.62
N ALA A 439 -9.03 -1.04 4.64
CA ALA A 439 -8.71 -1.87 3.47
C ALA A 439 -9.65 -3.07 3.27
N ILE A 440 -10.61 -3.26 4.18
CA ILE A 440 -11.61 -4.33 4.14
C ILE A 440 -12.98 -3.70 3.98
N THR A 441 -13.73 -4.15 2.98
CA THR A 441 -15.06 -3.64 2.65
C THR A 441 -16.09 -4.76 2.78
N MET A 442 -17.21 -4.43 3.43
CA MET A 442 -18.36 -5.32 3.54
C MET A 442 -19.22 -5.20 2.28
N ILE A 443 -19.41 -6.33 1.59
CA ILE A 443 -20.22 -6.41 0.36
C ILE A 443 -21.33 -7.45 0.53
N PRO A 444 -22.44 -7.36 -0.21
CA PRO A 444 -23.47 -8.38 -0.17
C PRO A 444 -22.93 -9.65 -0.82
N ARG A 445 -23.20 -10.82 -0.20
CA ARG A 445 -22.69 -12.11 -0.70
C ARG A 445 -23.22 -12.46 -2.09
N LYS A 446 -24.47 -12.11 -2.37
CA LYS A 446 -25.07 -12.19 -3.71
C LYS A 446 -25.11 -10.77 -4.26
N PRO A 447 -24.26 -10.42 -5.23
CA PRO A 447 -24.37 -9.12 -5.89
C PRO A 447 -25.70 -9.06 -6.64
N GLU A 448 -26.35 -7.89 -6.64
CA GLU A 448 -27.43 -7.64 -7.60
C GLU A 448 -26.84 -7.74 -9.01
N VAL A 449 -27.32 -8.73 -9.77
CA VAL A 449 -26.84 -8.95 -11.13
C VAL A 449 -27.47 -7.89 -12.03
N ALA A 450 -26.65 -6.97 -12.54
CA ALA A 450 -27.09 -6.04 -13.58
C ALA A 450 -27.63 -6.83 -14.78
N LYS A 451 -28.83 -6.45 -15.28
CA LYS A 451 -29.45 -7.10 -16.43
C LYS A 451 -28.50 -7.09 -17.63
N PRO A 452 -28.40 -8.20 -18.41
CA PRO A 452 -27.52 -8.26 -19.57
C PRO A 452 -27.89 -7.18 -20.58
N LEU A 453 -26.88 -6.45 -21.05
CA LEU A 453 -27.05 -5.39 -22.05
C LEU A 453 -27.44 -5.98 -23.41
N THR A 454 -28.42 -5.37 -24.08
CA THR A 454 -28.82 -5.72 -25.45
C THR A 454 -27.73 -5.38 -26.47
N LEU A 455 -27.78 -5.95 -27.68
CA LEU A 455 -26.81 -5.65 -28.75
C LEU A 455 -26.74 -4.14 -29.06
N ALA A 456 -27.90 -3.47 -29.11
CA ALA A 456 -28.00 -2.02 -29.30
C ALA A 456 -27.34 -1.24 -28.16
N GLN A 457 -27.50 -1.67 -26.91
CA GLN A 457 -26.83 -1.06 -25.75
C GLN A 457 -25.32 -1.32 -25.74
N LYS A 458 -24.86 -2.50 -26.18
CA LYS A 458 -23.44 -2.80 -26.36
C LYS A 458 -22.80 -1.92 -27.43
N MET A 459 -23.45 -1.75 -28.58
CA MET A 459 -22.99 -0.84 -29.64
C MET A 459 -23.01 0.62 -29.19
N LYS A 460 -24.10 1.05 -28.54
CA LYS A 460 -24.19 2.40 -27.95
C LYS A 460 -23.14 2.63 -26.88
N GLY A 461 -22.84 1.64 -26.03
CA GLY A 461 -21.78 1.70 -25.03
C GLY A 461 -20.38 1.77 -25.65
N MET A 462 -20.16 1.07 -26.77
CA MET A 462 -18.91 1.10 -27.52
C MET A 462 -18.67 2.46 -28.20
N LEU A 463 -19.74 3.14 -28.62
CA LEU A 463 -19.72 4.48 -29.22
C LEU A 463 -19.93 5.62 -28.20
N SER A 464 -20.25 5.29 -26.95
CA SER A 464 -20.57 6.26 -25.90
C SER A 464 -19.30 6.83 -25.30
N MET A 465 -19.16 8.15 -25.37
CA MET A 465 -18.14 8.93 -24.68
C MET A 465 -18.47 9.16 -23.20
N ALA A 466 -19.68 8.80 -22.77
CA ALA A 466 -20.08 8.93 -21.36
C ALA A 466 -19.27 7.94 -20.50
N PRO A 467 -18.79 8.38 -19.32
CA PRO A 467 -18.11 7.48 -18.40
C PRO A 467 -19.03 6.33 -18.01
N ALA A 468 -18.46 5.14 -17.80
CA ALA A 468 -19.22 4.02 -17.28
C ALA A 468 -19.93 4.43 -15.97
N THR A 469 -21.23 4.18 -15.89
CA THR A 469 -22.02 4.47 -14.68
C THR A 469 -21.40 3.67 -13.53
N PRO A 470 -21.03 4.31 -12.41
CA PRO A 470 -20.54 3.57 -11.26
C PRO A 470 -21.64 2.62 -10.77
N PRO A 471 -21.28 1.45 -10.22
CA PRO A 471 -22.26 0.57 -9.59
C PRO A 471 -22.98 1.33 -8.47
N GLN A 472 -24.28 1.10 -8.31
CA GLN A 472 -25.03 1.71 -7.21
C GLN A 472 -24.49 1.19 -5.87
N PRO A 473 -24.46 2.05 -4.83
CA PRO A 473 -24.08 1.61 -3.49
C PRO A 473 -25.06 0.54 -3.02
N VAL A 474 -24.52 -0.52 -2.40
CA VAL A 474 -25.33 -1.61 -1.88
C VAL A 474 -26.09 -1.11 -0.67
N THR A 475 -27.43 -1.17 -0.73
CA THR A 475 -28.32 -0.82 0.39
C THR A 475 -28.74 -2.04 1.23
N ALA A 476 -28.49 -3.26 0.74
CA ALA A 476 -28.78 -4.50 1.45
C ALA A 476 -27.74 -4.76 2.56
N THR A 477 -28.19 -4.71 3.82
CA THR A 477 -27.38 -4.99 5.02
C THR A 477 -27.39 -6.46 5.43
N ASP A 478 -28.26 -7.27 4.84
CA ASP A 478 -28.46 -8.66 5.23
C ASP A 478 -27.49 -9.59 4.46
N ASN A 479 -26.79 -10.48 5.17
CA ASN A 479 -25.82 -11.44 4.62
C ASN A 479 -24.62 -10.82 3.89
N LEU A 480 -23.84 -10.04 4.65
CA LEU A 480 -22.60 -9.44 4.19
C LEU A 480 -21.43 -10.44 4.13
N LEU A 481 -20.43 -10.07 3.33
CA LEU A 481 -19.17 -10.74 3.13
C LEU A 481 -18.06 -9.69 3.22
N ALA A 482 -17.10 -9.93 4.10
CA ALA A 482 -15.89 -9.11 4.14
C ALA A 482 -15.01 -9.42 2.92
N THR A 483 -14.55 -8.38 2.23
CA THR A 483 -13.64 -8.51 1.09
C THR A 483 -12.50 -7.52 1.18
N LYS A 484 -11.36 -7.91 0.62
CA LYS A 484 -10.14 -7.11 0.62
C LYS A 484 -9.23 -7.53 -0.51
N CYS A 485 -8.14 -6.80 -0.74
CA CYS A 485 -7.12 -7.22 -1.70
C CYS A 485 -6.48 -8.55 -1.26
N ASN A 486 -6.34 -9.47 -2.21
CA ASN A 486 -5.69 -10.78 -2.04
C ASN A 486 -4.56 -10.98 -3.06
N LEU A 487 -3.94 -9.89 -3.51
CA LEU A 487 -2.84 -9.92 -4.49
C LEU A 487 -3.21 -10.60 -5.83
N CYS A 488 -4.49 -10.54 -6.23
CA CYS A 488 -5.02 -11.22 -7.41
C CYS A 488 -4.76 -12.73 -7.40
N GLN A 489 -4.59 -13.35 -6.23
CA GLN A 489 -4.44 -14.80 -6.13
C GLN A 489 -5.78 -15.50 -6.44
N GLY A 490 -5.70 -16.70 -7.02
CA GLY A 490 -6.87 -17.46 -7.44
C GLY A 490 -7.57 -16.86 -8.68
N THR A 491 -6.85 -16.06 -9.47
CA THR A 491 -7.35 -15.47 -10.71
C THR A 491 -6.50 -15.93 -11.90
N SER A 492 -6.99 -15.74 -13.12
CA SER A 492 -6.24 -15.97 -14.35
C SER A 492 -4.97 -15.11 -14.47
N LEU A 493 -4.83 -14.06 -13.65
CA LEU A 493 -3.57 -13.32 -13.57
C LEU A 493 -2.50 -14.07 -12.79
N ASN A 494 -2.81 -14.96 -11.86
CA ASN A 494 -1.83 -15.67 -11.04
C ASN A 494 -2.24 -17.15 -10.90
N PRO A 495 -2.08 -17.96 -11.97
CA PRO A 495 -2.31 -19.39 -11.88
C PRO A 495 -1.27 -20.07 -10.95
N PRO A 496 -1.55 -21.29 -10.45
CA PRO A 496 -0.69 -21.96 -9.46
C PRO A 496 0.76 -22.17 -9.90
N ASP A 497 1.00 -22.29 -11.20
CA ASP A 497 2.31 -22.48 -11.85
C ASP A 497 3.04 -21.16 -12.20
N ALA A 498 2.47 -20.01 -11.82
CA ALA A 498 3.04 -18.71 -12.17
C ALA A 498 4.37 -18.43 -11.45
N LYS A 499 5.46 -18.37 -12.22
CA LYS A 499 6.80 -17.98 -11.72
C LYS A 499 6.90 -16.53 -11.21
N THR A 500 6.00 -15.66 -11.65
CA THR A 500 5.97 -14.24 -11.27
C THR A 500 4.54 -13.82 -10.97
N GLN A 501 4.35 -12.99 -9.95
CA GLN A 501 3.05 -12.42 -9.63
C GLN A 501 2.74 -11.20 -10.50
N SER A 502 1.48 -11.05 -10.90
CA SER A 502 0.96 -9.90 -11.64
C SER A 502 -0.31 -9.37 -10.95
N TYR A 503 -0.42 -8.05 -10.88
CA TYR A 503 -1.52 -7.40 -10.16
C TYR A 503 -2.37 -6.57 -11.12
N SER A 504 -3.66 -6.87 -11.19
CA SER A 504 -4.57 -6.22 -12.15
C SER A 504 -4.56 -4.69 -12.06
N CYS A 505 -4.50 -4.13 -10.84
CA CYS A 505 -4.48 -2.68 -10.63
C CYS A 505 -3.21 -2.01 -11.20
N GLN A 506 -2.05 -2.64 -11.10
CA GLN A 506 -0.77 -2.14 -11.61
C GLN A 506 -0.68 -2.34 -13.13
N GLU A 507 -1.03 -3.54 -13.61
CA GLU A 507 -0.99 -3.90 -15.03
C GLU A 507 -1.92 -3.03 -15.89
N ASN A 508 -2.96 -2.47 -15.30
CA ASN A 508 -3.94 -1.61 -15.98
C ASN A 508 -3.74 -0.12 -15.67
N CYS A 509 -2.62 0.29 -15.07
CA CYS A 509 -2.27 1.70 -14.92
C CYS A 509 -1.59 2.22 -16.21
N PRO A 510 -2.22 3.12 -17.00
CA PRO A 510 -1.68 3.56 -18.29
C PRO A 510 -0.45 4.47 -18.16
N THR A 511 -0.31 5.19 -17.05
CA THR A 511 0.85 6.09 -16.81
C THR A 511 1.91 5.45 -15.92
N GLY A 512 1.66 4.25 -15.40
CA GLY A 512 2.54 3.62 -14.42
C GLY A 512 2.61 4.34 -13.07
N ALA A 513 1.63 5.21 -12.76
CA ALA A 513 1.53 5.94 -11.50
C ALA A 513 1.33 5.02 -10.27
N LEU A 514 0.73 3.85 -10.46
CA LEU A 514 0.38 2.92 -9.39
C LEU A 514 1.35 1.73 -9.36
N VAL A 515 2.09 1.55 -8.26
CA VAL A 515 3.11 0.52 -8.12
C VAL A 515 3.16 -0.04 -6.70
N ARG A 516 3.53 -1.32 -6.56
CA ARG A 516 3.82 -1.91 -5.26
C ARG A 516 5.29 -1.75 -4.91
N VAL A 517 5.58 -1.37 -3.67
CA VAL A 517 6.94 -1.04 -3.21
C VAL A 517 7.23 -1.69 -1.86
N ASN A 518 8.50 -1.92 -1.58
CA ASN A 518 8.96 -2.21 -0.22
C ASN A 518 9.05 -0.87 0.52
N PRO A 519 8.23 -0.62 1.56
CA PRO A 519 8.19 0.67 2.22
C PRO A 519 9.55 1.08 2.79
N ARG A 520 10.31 0.14 3.38
CA ARG A 520 11.63 0.42 3.95
C ARG A 520 12.65 0.89 2.92
N GLU A 521 12.55 0.40 1.68
CA GLU A 521 13.41 0.90 0.60
C GLU A 521 12.86 2.17 -0.04
N TYR A 522 11.54 2.35 -0.04
CA TYR A 522 10.84 3.46 -0.66
C TYR A 522 11.06 4.78 0.14
N PHE A 523 10.87 4.73 1.45
CA PHE A 523 11.10 5.84 2.38
C PHE A 523 12.56 5.83 2.84
N THR A 524 13.41 6.58 2.12
CA THR A 524 14.86 6.56 2.31
C THR A 524 15.26 7.16 3.66
N GLU A 525 14.52 8.17 4.10
CA GLU A 525 14.62 8.86 5.37
C GLU A 525 14.51 7.85 6.51
N VAL A 526 13.46 7.02 6.46
CA VAL A 526 13.16 5.94 7.40
C VAL A 526 14.22 4.84 7.35
N ASN A 527 14.70 4.47 6.16
CA ASN A 527 15.71 3.42 6.00
C ASN A 527 17.03 3.71 6.72
N THR A 528 17.46 4.98 6.71
CA THR A 528 18.70 5.39 7.40
C THR A 528 18.61 5.30 8.92
N ARG A 529 17.39 5.24 9.47
CA ARG A 529 17.11 5.15 10.91
C ARG A 529 16.94 3.71 11.40
N LEU A 530 17.04 2.72 10.51
CA LEU A 530 17.04 1.30 10.85
C LEU A 530 18.47 0.79 11.05
N GLY A 531 18.67 -0.04 12.08
CA GLY A 531 19.97 -0.64 12.37
C GLY A 531 20.30 -1.87 11.50
N LEU A 532 21.47 -2.46 11.74
CA LEU A 532 22.10 -3.47 10.87
C LEU A 532 21.37 -4.83 10.83
N VAL A 533 20.65 -5.26 11.87
CA VAL A 533 20.06 -6.63 11.97
C VAL A 533 18.82 -6.84 11.08
N PHE A 534 18.13 -5.78 10.64
CA PHE A 534 16.77 -5.93 10.09
C PHE A 534 16.57 -5.49 8.64
N ARG A 535 17.66 -5.23 7.90
CA ARG A 535 17.58 -4.80 6.50
C ARG A 535 16.95 -5.85 5.57
N ASP A 536 17.06 -7.15 5.88
CA ASP A 536 16.62 -8.24 4.99
C ASP A 536 15.38 -9.02 5.43
N GLN A 537 14.73 -8.69 6.56
CA GLN A 537 13.61 -9.49 7.09
C GLN A 537 12.23 -9.16 6.47
N ASN A 538 12.14 -8.23 5.52
CA ASN A 538 10.87 -7.92 4.90
C ASN A 538 10.48 -9.03 3.91
N GLN A 539 9.37 -9.71 4.21
CA GLN A 539 8.62 -10.58 3.31
C GLN A 539 7.95 -9.78 2.16
N ALA A 540 8.57 -8.68 1.75
CA ALA A 540 7.99 -7.75 0.81
C ALA A 540 7.98 -8.37 -0.58
N ILE A 541 6.77 -8.63 -1.07
CA ILE A 541 6.52 -9.15 -2.42
C ILE A 541 6.67 -8.03 -3.49
N GLY A 542 6.99 -6.80 -3.08
CA GLY A 542 7.07 -5.62 -3.94
C GLY A 542 8.38 -5.54 -4.74
N ARG A 543 8.29 -5.46 -6.07
CA ARG A 543 9.41 -5.01 -6.91
C ARG A 543 9.48 -3.48 -6.87
N ASN A 544 10.62 -2.92 -6.47
CA ASN A 544 10.84 -1.46 -6.45
C ASN A 544 11.03 -0.84 -7.85
N ILE A 545 10.00 -0.97 -8.69
CA ILE A 545 9.96 -0.48 -10.08
C ILE A 545 9.99 1.06 -10.14
N HIS A 546 9.68 1.74 -9.03
CA HIS A 546 9.65 3.20 -8.94
C HIS A 546 11.04 3.86 -9.02
N LYS A 547 12.10 3.27 -8.45
CA LYS A 547 13.45 3.87 -8.48
C LYS A 547 14.07 3.81 -9.87
N ARG A 548 13.88 2.68 -10.57
CA ARG A 548 14.40 2.44 -11.91
C ARG A 548 13.46 1.51 -12.66
N ASP A 549 12.83 2.04 -13.70
CA ASP A 549 12.10 1.24 -14.70
C ASP A 549 12.98 1.11 -15.96
N PRO A 550 13.91 0.13 -16.00
CA PRO A 550 14.81 -0.03 -17.14
C PRO A 550 14.04 -0.39 -18.42
N LEU A 551 12.93 -1.12 -18.30
CA LEU A 551 12.10 -1.48 -19.44
C LEU A 551 11.43 -0.26 -20.05
N ALA A 552 10.85 0.63 -19.24
CA ALA A 552 10.27 1.88 -19.75
C ALA A 552 11.36 2.75 -20.43
N ARG A 553 12.55 2.87 -19.82
CA ARG A 553 13.67 3.62 -20.42
C ARG A 553 14.13 3.00 -21.73
N LEU A 554 14.19 1.67 -21.82
CA LEU A 554 14.49 0.96 -23.06
C LEU A 554 13.44 1.25 -24.14
N TRP A 555 12.14 1.22 -23.80
CA TRP A 555 11.06 1.58 -24.72
C TRP A 555 11.17 3.02 -25.21
N HIS A 556 11.51 3.97 -24.34
CA HIS A 556 11.76 5.35 -24.75
C HIS A 556 12.96 5.47 -25.70
N ALA A 557 14.08 4.83 -25.36
CA ALA A 557 15.28 4.85 -26.20
C ALA A 557 15.03 4.20 -27.56
N LEU A 558 14.44 3.01 -27.59
CA LEU A 558 14.09 2.28 -28.80
C LEU A 558 13.08 3.06 -29.65
N GLY A 559 12.05 3.65 -29.02
CA GLY A 559 11.06 4.46 -29.70
C GLY A 559 11.66 5.71 -30.34
N LEU A 560 12.59 6.38 -29.66
CA LEU A 560 13.31 7.54 -30.20
C LEU A 560 14.22 7.15 -31.38
N VAL A 561 15.03 6.09 -31.20
CA VAL A 561 15.91 5.57 -32.26
C VAL A 561 15.11 5.15 -33.49
N LEU A 562 13.99 4.45 -33.29
CA LEU A 562 13.09 4.05 -34.37
C LEU A 562 12.51 5.28 -35.09
N ALA A 563 12.03 6.28 -34.35
CA ALA A 563 11.45 7.47 -34.94
C ALA A 563 12.45 8.29 -35.76
N VAL A 564 13.65 8.51 -35.21
CA VAL A 564 14.73 9.22 -35.91
C VAL A 564 15.20 8.40 -37.11
N GLY A 565 15.45 7.10 -36.95
CA GLY A 565 15.95 6.22 -37.99
C GLY A 565 15.00 6.06 -39.16
N VAL A 566 13.70 5.82 -38.90
CA VAL A 566 12.68 5.72 -39.96
C VAL A 566 12.54 7.06 -40.68
N THR A 567 12.48 8.17 -39.96
CA THR A 567 12.35 9.50 -40.58
C THR A 567 13.57 9.83 -41.46
N ALA A 568 14.79 9.61 -40.96
CA ALA A 568 16.02 9.81 -41.73
C ALA A 568 16.08 8.89 -42.96
N GLY A 569 15.68 7.62 -42.81
CA GLY A 569 15.61 6.67 -43.92
C GLY A 569 14.61 7.08 -45.01
N ILE A 570 13.46 7.62 -44.62
CA ILE A 570 12.46 8.16 -45.57
C ILE A 570 13.02 9.39 -46.27
N ILE A 571 13.61 10.35 -45.54
CA ILE A 571 14.20 11.57 -46.14
C ILE A 571 15.29 11.19 -47.14
N TRP A 572 16.23 10.31 -46.75
CA TRP A 572 17.27 9.80 -47.63
C TRP A 572 16.68 9.11 -48.87
N GLY A 573 15.64 8.29 -48.69
CA GLY A 573 14.96 7.63 -49.80
C GLY A 573 14.30 8.63 -50.77
N LEU A 574 13.67 9.67 -50.24
CA LEU A 574 13.07 10.76 -51.03
C LEU A 574 14.14 11.55 -51.81
N GLU A 575 15.28 11.86 -51.19
CA GLU A 575 16.39 12.57 -51.84
C GLU A 575 17.05 11.72 -52.93
N ARG A 576 17.22 10.42 -52.67
CA ARG A 576 17.96 9.52 -53.56
C ARG A 576 17.13 9.03 -54.74
N PHE A 577 15.85 8.73 -54.52
CA PHE A 577 15.00 8.06 -55.50
C PHE A 577 13.77 8.87 -55.90
N GLY A 578 13.44 9.96 -55.20
CA GLY A 578 12.17 10.67 -55.42
C GLY A 578 10.95 9.90 -54.92
N ILE A 579 9.81 10.59 -54.80
CA ILE A 579 8.60 10.02 -54.18
C ILE A 579 7.91 8.95 -55.04
N ASP A 580 7.85 9.16 -56.35
CA ASP A 580 7.08 8.32 -57.30
C ASP A 580 7.96 7.47 -58.23
N GLN A 581 9.29 7.53 -58.13
CA GLN A 581 10.15 6.71 -58.99
C GLN A 581 10.24 5.27 -58.46
N ARG A 582 10.36 4.33 -59.39
CA ARG A 582 10.49 2.91 -59.12
C ARG A 582 11.89 2.57 -58.61
N LEU A 583 11.96 1.83 -57.50
CA LEU A 583 13.21 1.43 -56.87
C LEU A 583 13.80 0.23 -57.62
N GLY A 584 14.96 0.40 -58.24
CA GLY A 584 15.77 -0.71 -58.77
C GLY A 584 15.03 -1.65 -59.73
N GLY A 585 14.14 -1.13 -60.59
CA GLY A 585 13.35 -1.93 -61.54
C GLY A 585 12.16 -2.69 -60.93
N THR A 586 11.90 -2.53 -59.63
CA THR A 586 10.71 -3.10 -58.97
C THR A 586 9.47 -2.22 -59.15
N PHE A 587 8.29 -2.74 -58.80
CA PHE A 587 7.06 -1.94 -58.77
C PHE A 587 6.97 -1.01 -57.55
N LEU A 588 7.87 -1.16 -56.56
CA LEU A 588 7.83 -0.41 -55.31
C LEU A 588 8.41 1.00 -55.50
N THR A 589 7.68 1.99 -55.01
CA THR A 589 8.12 3.39 -54.90
C THR A 589 8.32 3.75 -53.43
N VAL A 590 9.04 4.85 -53.17
CA VAL A 590 9.16 5.41 -51.82
C VAL A 590 7.78 5.73 -51.23
N ARG A 591 6.83 6.16 -52.07
CA ARG A 591 5.43 6.35 -51.69
C ARG A 591 4.74 5.06 -51.22
N TRP A 592 4.97 3.94 -51.89
CA TRP A 592 4.44 2.64 -51.45
C TRP A 592 5.03 2.19 -50.11
N ILE A 593 6.34 2.34 -49.95
CA ILE A 593 7.03 1.94 -48.71
C ILE A 593 6.53 2.76 -47.52
N THR A 594 6.47 4.09 -47.66
CA THR A 594 5.95 4.99 -46.62
C THR A 594 4.47 4.74 -46.28
N GLY A 595 3.66 4.36 -47.28
CA GLY A 595 2.27 3.96 -47.09
C GLY A 595 2.13 2.65 -46.32
N LEU A 596 2.94 1.63 -46.63
CA LEU A 596 2.95 0.34 -45.92
C LEU A 596 3.45 0.48 -44.47
N ILE A 597 4.53 1.26 -44.26
CA ILE A 597 5.04 1.58 -42.92
C ILE A 597 3.96 2.32 -42.11
N GLY A 598 3.31 3.31 -42.73
CA GLY A 598 2.21 4.06 -42.12
C GLY A 598 1.01 3.18 -41.74
N LEU A 599 0.58 2.31 -42.65
CA LEU A 599 -0.53 1.37 -42.42
C LEU A 599 -0.21 0.37 -41.30
N GLY A 600 0.99 -0.22 -41.32
CA GLY A 600 1.46 -1.10 -40.26
C GLY A 600 1.56 -0.39 -38.91
N GLY A 601 2.04 0.85 -38.91
CA GLY A 601 2.08 1.71 -37.73
C GLY A 601 0.69 2.00 -37.16
N ILE A 602 -0.28 2.40 -37.99
CA ILE A 602 -1.67 2.63 -37.58
C ILE A 602 -2.27 1.33 -37.01
N ALA A 603 -2.10 0.20 -37.69
CA ALA A 603 -2.61 -1.09 -37.22
C ALA A 603 -2.05 -1.44 -35.82
N ALA A 604 -0.75 -1.21 -35.60
CA ALA A 604 -0.12 -1.41 -34.29
C ALA A 604 -0.66 -0.44 -33.23
N VAL A 605 -0.82 0.84 -33.54
CA VAL A 605 -1.38 1.87 -32.62
C VAL A 605 -2.80 1.51 -32.16
N MET A 606 -3.60 0.89 -33.04
CA MET A 606 -4.97 0.45 -32.74
C MET A 606 -5.06 -0.78 -31.82
N THR A 607 -3.94 -1.43 -31.51
CA THR A 607 -3.92 -2.50 -30.51
C THR A 607 -4.04 -1.98 -29.07
N TYR A 608 -3.67 -0.71 -28.80
CA TYR A 608 -3.74 -0.13 -27.45
C TYR A 608 -5.18 -0.02 -26.90
N PRO A 609 -6.17 0.55 -27.63
CA PRO A 609 -7.56 0.57 -27.18
C PRO A 609 -8.12 -0.83 -26.89
N VAL A 610 -7.75 -1.82 -27.71
CA VAL A 610 -8.13 -3.23 -27.51
C VAL A 610 -7.52 -3.75 -26.22
N ARG A 611 -6.20 -3.60 -26.04
CA ARG A 611 -5.49 -4.02 -24.83
C ARG A 611 -6.07 -3.36 -23.58
N LYS A 612 -6.46 -2.09 -23.63
CA LYS A 612 -7.06 -1.35 -22.51
C LYS A 612 -8.34 -1.99 -21.98
N GLN A 613 -9.07 -2.74 -22.80
CA GLN A 613 -10.30 -3.46 -22.40
C GLN A 613 -10.04 -4.88 -21.87
N VAL A 614 -8.80 -5.39 -21.98
CA VAL A 614 -8.42 -6.73 -21.53
C VAL A 614 -7.96 -6.70 -20.07
N TYR A 615 -8.88 -6.95 -19.14
CA TYR A 615 -8.58 -6.89 -17.68
C TYR A 615 -8.13 -8.22 -17.06
N ARG A 616 -8.57 -9.36 -17.61
CA ARG A 616 -8.44 -10.68 -16.98
C ARG A 616 -7.24 -11.49 -17.44
N GLN A 617 -6.50 -11.04 -18.45
CA GLN A 617 -5.40 -11.80 -19.06
C GLN A 617 -4.06 -11.08 -18.93
N ARG A 618 -2.97 -11.85 -18.90
CA ARG A 618 -1.59 -11.33 -18.95
C ARG A 618 -1.24 -10.93 -20.38
N ALA A 619 -1.46 -9.67 -20.72
CA ALA A 619 -1.09 -9.11 -22.01
C ALA A 619 -0.09 -7.93 -21.85
N GLY A 620 0.77 -7.99 -20.83
CA GLY A 620 1.76 -6.93 -20.52
C GLY A 620 1.16 -5.65 -19.94
N ALA A 621 1.97 -4.88 -19.21
CA ALA A 621 1.50 -3.69 -18.51
C ALA A 621 1.07 -2.57 -19.47
N LEU A 622 -0.11 -1.99 -19.22
CA LEU A 622 -0.77 -1.00 -20.08
C LEU A 622 0.10 0.24 -20.34
N ARG A 623 0.99 0.60 -19.41
CA ARG A 623 1.96 1.70 -19.60
C ARG A 623 2.89 1.50 -20.79
N TYR A 624 3.34 0.26 -21.07
CA TYR A 624 4.22 0.01 -22.21
C TYR A 624 3.43 0.06 -23.53
N TRP A 625 2.18 -0.39 -23.51
CA TRP A 625 1.28 -0.23 -24.66
C TRP A 625 0.97 1.24 -24.95
N MET A 626 0.85 2.07 -23.90
CA MET A 626 0.72 3.52 -24.07
C MET A 626 1.99 4.10 -24.71
N LEU A 627 3.19 3.73 -24.23
CA LEU A 627 4.45 4.17 -24.86
C LEU A 627 4.53 3.75 -26.33
N MET A 628 4.21 2.48 -26.62
CA MET A 628 4.17 1.97 -27.98
C MET A 628 3.17 2.74 -28.86
N HIS A 629 1.96 3.02 -28.36
CA HIS A 629 0.94 3.81 -29.06
C HIS A 629 1.45 5.22 -29.40
N VAL A 630 2.13 5.89 -28.46
CA VAL A 630 2.69 7.23 -28.69
C VAL A 630 3.83 7.22 -29.70
N TYR A 631 4.82 6.32 -29.54
CA TYR A 631 5.97 6.27 -30.45
C TYR A 631 5.60 5.78 -31.84
N LEU A 632 4.87 4.67 -31.96
CA LEU A 632 4.44 4.18 -33.28
C LEU A 632 3.45 5.14 -33.94
N GLY A 633 2.61 5.84 -33.17
CA GLY A 633 1.76 6.91 -33.68
C GLY A 633 2.57 8.07 -34.24
N THR A 634 3.67 8.45 -33.58
CA THR A 634 4.59 9.48 -34.08
C THR A 634 5.29 9.04 -35.38
N VAL A 635 5.78 7.79 -35.43
CA VAL A 635 6.42 7.23 -36.64
C VAL A 635 5.45 7.14 -37.81
N ALA A 636 4.25 6.58 -37.59
CA ALA A 636 3.20 6.51 -38.59
C ALA A 636 2.78 7.92 -39.04
N GLY A 637 2.64 8.84 -38.07
CA GLY A 637 2.44 10.27 -38.24
C GLY A 637 3.36 10.87 -39.31
N LEU A 638 4.66 10.83 -39.03
CA LEU A 638 5.70 11.36 -39.90
C LEU A 638 5.77 10.65 -41.26
N SER A 639 5.64 9.32 -41.28
CA SER A 639 5.67 8.53 -42.52
C SER A 639 4.51 8.87 -43.46
N LEU A 640 3.29 9.04 -42.92
CA LEU A 640 2.09 9.30 -43.72
C LEU A 640 2.01 10.76 -44.19
N LEU A 641 2.53 11.72 -43.41
CA LEU A 641 2.69 13.10 -43.90
C LEU A 641 3.60 13.15 -45.14
N LEU A 642 4.65 12.33 -45.17
CA LEU A 642 5.57 12.22 -46.31
C LEU A 642 4.98 11.38 -47.46
N HIS A 643 4.06 10.45 -47.18
CA HIS A 643 3.35 9.64 -48.19
C HIS A 643 2.42 10.48 -49.08
N GLY A 644 1.73 11.48 -48.51
CA GLY A 644 0.70 12.27 -49.19
C GLY A 644 1.22 13.17 -50.32
N GLY A 645 2.52 13.49 -50.36
CA GLY A 645 3.08 14.45 -51.33
C GLY A 645 2.54 15.88 -51.14
N LYS A 646 2.76 16.75 -52.15
CA LYS A 646 2.38 18.19 -52.08
C LYS A 646 0.99 18.50 -52.66
N THR A 647 0.31 17.52 -53.24
CA THR A 647 -0.96 17.74 -53.98
C THR A 647 -2.08 16.89 -53.41
N THR A 648 -3.25 17.48 -53.18
CA THR A 648 -4.44 16.76 -52.72
C THR A 648 -5.10 16.03 -53.89
N GLY A 649 -5.01 14.70 -53.93
CA GLY A 649 -5.55 13.83 -54.99
C GLY A 649 -7.08 13.68 -55.02
N GLY A 650 -7.84 14.73 -54.67
CA GLY A 650 -9.31 14.76 -54.66
C GLY A 650 -9.94 14.75 -53.26
N LEU A 651 -11.27 14.92 -53.21
CA LEU A 651 -12.05 15.13 -51.97
C LEU A 651 -11.79 14.06 -50.89
N LEU A 652 -11.72 12.77 -51.27
CA LEU A 652 -11.45 11.67 -50.33
C LEU A 652 -10.10 11.85 -49.63
N THR A 653 -9.04 12.14 -50.40
CA THR A 653 -7.69 12.30 -49.86
C THR A 653 -7.56 13.56 -49.01
N SER A 654 -8.24 14.65 -49.39
CA SER A 654 -8.30 15.87 -48.57
C SER A 654 -8.99 15.62 -47.22
N LEU A 655 -10.14 14.93 -47.22
CA LEU A 655 -10.86 14.59 -45.99
C LEU A 655 -10.05 13.63 -45.11
N LEU A 656 -9.39 12.64 -45.72
CA LEU A 656 -8.50 11.72 -45.01
C LEU A 656 -7.36 12.50 -44.34
N MET A 657 -6.68 13.40 -45.07
CA MET A 657 -5.59 14.22 -44.52
C MET A 657 -6.06 15.11 -43.37
N ILE A 658 -7.19 15.82 -43.53
CA ILE A 658 -7.76 16.66 -42.47
C ILE A 658 -8.09 15.83 -41.22
N SER A 659 -8.71 14.66 -41.40
CA SER A 659 -9.03 13.78 -40.26
C SER A 659 -7.77 13.24 -39.60
N PHE A 660 -6.72 12.93 -40.35
CA PHE A 660 -5.42 12.49 -39.85
C PHE A 660 -4.68 13.60 -39.09
N ASP A 661 -4.63 14.81 -39.64
CA ASP A 661 -4.06 15.99 -38.96
C ASP A 661 -4.80 16.26 -37.64
N ALA A 662 -6.13 16.13 -37.63
CA ALA A 662 -6.92 16.23 -36.42
C ALA A 662 -6.55 15.14 -35.39
N VAL A 663 -6.27 13.90 -35.80
CA VAL A 663 -5.76 12.84 -34.91
C VAL A 663 -4.41 13.24 -34.30
N ILE A 664 -3.47 13.75 -35.11
CA ILE A 664 -2.15 14.17 -34.65
C ILE A 664 -2.27 15.32 -33.65
N VAL A 665 -2.97 16.40 -34.01
CA VAL A 665 -3.11 17.60 -33.15
C VAL A 665 -3.79 17.25 -31.82
N THR A 666 -4.88 16.49 -31.87
CA THR A 666 -5.59 16.08 -30.64
C THR A 666 -4.77 15.09 -29.80
N GLY A 667 -3.98 14.22 -30.42
CA GLY A 667 -3.08 13.28 -29.73
C GLY A 667 -1.92 13.99 -29.04
N LEU A 668 -1.25 14.93 -29.72
CA LEU A 668 -0.19 15.77 -29.15
C LEU A 668 -0.72 16.63 -27.99
N PHE A 669 -1.90 17.22 -28.17
CA PHE A 669 -2.58 17.94 -27.09
C PHE A 669 -2.85 17.03 -25.88
N GLY A 670 -3.29 15.79 -26.11
CA GLY A 670 -3.46 14.79 -25.05
C GLY A 670 -2.18 14.46 -24.30
N ILE A 671 -1.05 14.32 -25.00
CA ILE A 671 0.28 14.09 -24.39
C ILE A 671 0.66 15.27 -23.49
N ILE A 672 0.53 16.51 -23.98
CA ILE A 672 0.83 17.72 -23.21
C ILE A 672 -0.04 17.79 -21.96
N VAL A 673 -1.35 17.55 -22.10
CA VAL A 673 -2.30 17.55 -20.98
C VAL A 673 -1.91 16.50 -19.94
N TYR A 674 -1.52 15.28 -20.34
CA TYR A 674 -1.10 14.21 -19.42
C TYR A 674 0.23 14.49 -18.72
N LEU A 675 1.12 15.28 -19.32
CA LEU A 675 2.38 15.68 -18.70
C LEU A 675 2.19 16.87 -17.74
N VAL A 676 1.29 17.81 -18.06
CA VAL A 676 1.21 19.09 -17.34
C VAL A 676 0.09 19.09 -16.29
N ALA A 677 -1.12 18.65 -16.64
CA ALA A 677 -2.29 18.80 -15.78
C ALA A 677 -2.17 18.06 -14.43
N PRO A 678 -1.69 16.79 -14.37
CA PRO A 678 -1.57 16.10 -13.08
C PRO A 678 -0.67 16.84 -12.08
N ARG A 679 0.47 17.37 -12.53
CA ARG A 679 1.42 18.12 -11.69
C ARG A 679 0.83 19.42 -11.16
N ILE A 680 0.10 20.15 -12.00
CA ILE A 680 -0.61 21.37 -11.57
C ILE A 680 -1.69 21.01 -10.54
N MET A 681 -2.48 19.96 -10.79
CA MET A 681 -3.50 19.53 -9.85
C MET A 681 -2.91 19.20 -8.49
N THR A 682 -1.86 18.36 -8.46
CA THR A 682 -1.18 17.95 -7.24
C THR A 682 -0.69 19.16 -6.42
N SER A 683 -0.07 20.15 -7.07
CA SER A 683 0.39 21.35 -6.38
C SER A 683 -0.73 22.26 -5.85
N ILE A 684 -1.93 22.22 -6.44
CA ILE A 684 -3.09 23.02 -6.00
C ILE A 684 -3.92 22.24 -4.98
N GLU A 685 -3.89 20.92 -4.98
CA GLU A 685 -4.64 20.14 -4.01
C GLU A 685 -4.01 20.19 -2.62
N GLY A 686 -2.67 20.17 -2.55
CA GLY A 686 -1.95 19.82 -1.32
C GLY A 686 -2.18 18.35 -1.00
N GLU A 687 -3.42 18.01 -0.61
CA GLU A 687 -3.89 16.63 -0.45
C GLU A 687 -4.74 16.16 -1.65
N PRO A 688 -4.40 15.03 -2.29
CA PRO A 688 -5.06 14.59 -3.50
C PRO A 688 -6.47 14.03 -3.25
N LEU A 689 -7.50 14.81 -3.61
CA LEU A 689 -8.91 14.48 -3.50
C LEU A 689 -9.44 13.78 -4.75
N LEU A 690 -10.50 13.01 -4.56
CA LEU A 690 -11.28 12.50 -5.68
C LEU A 690 -12.22 13.57 -6.23
N VAL A 691 -12.60 13.40 -7.50
CA VAL A 691 -13.46 14.35 -8.21
C VAL A 691 -14.85 14.39 -7.59
N GLU A 692 -15.31 13.26 -7.09
CA GLU A 692 -16.55 13.12 -6.36
C GLU A 692 -16.52 13.96 -5.09
N ASP A 693 -15.40 13.95 -4.36
CA ASP A 693 -15.19 14.73 -3.13
C ASP A 693 -15.15 16.24 -3.46
N LEU A 694 -14.46 16.61 -4.55
CA LEU A 694 -14.45 17.99 -5.04
C LEU A 694 -15.84 18.49 -5.44
N ARG A 695 -16.67 17.64 -6.07
CA ARG A 695 -18.05 18.00 -6.45
C ARG A 695 -18.95 18.16 -5.23
N ALA A 696 -18.84 17.27 -4.26
CA ALA A 696 -19.57 17.39 -3.00
C ALA A 696 -19.19 18.68 -2.27
N ARG A 697 -17.88 18.94 -2.13
CA ARG A 697 -17.35 20.15 -1.52
C ARG A 697 -17.78 21.42 -2.26
N ARG A 698 -17.87 21.38 -3.59
CA ARG A 698 -18.37 22.48 -4.41
C ARG A 698 -19.83 22.82 -4.06
N GLU A 699 -20.66 21.81 -3.86
CA GLU A 699 -22.07 22.02 -3.56
C GLU A 699 -22.26 22.55 -2.14
N GLU A 700 -21.57 21.96 -1.17
CA GLU A 700 -21.52 22.47 0.22
C GLU A 700 -21.15 23.95 0.27
N LEU A 701 -20.06 24.35 -0.43
CA LEU A 701 -19.64 25.76 -0.46
C LEU A 701 -20.65 26.70 -1.13
N ARG A 702 -21.44 26.20 -2.09
CA ARG A 702 -22.51 26.99 -2.70
C ARG A 702 -23.70 27.16 -1.76
N GLU A 703 -24.04 26.13 -1.01
CA GLU A 703 -25.05 26.19 0.04
C GLU A 703 -24.62 27.17 1.13
N THR A 704 -23.36 27.13 1.59
CA THR A 704 -22.79 28.11 2.54
C THR A 704 -22.92 29.53 2.01
N LEU A 705 -22.55 29.79 0.74
CA LEU A 705 -22.68 31.11 0.14
C LEU A 705 -24.13 31.57 -0.02
N ALA A 706 -25.07 30.64 -0.22
CA ALA A 706 -26.49 30.94 -0.28
C ALA A 706 -27.04 31.33 1.10
N ASP A 707 -26.66 30.59 2.16
CA ASP A 707 -27.01 30.89 3.55
C ASP A 707 -26.48 32.27 3.99
N ILE A 708 -25.18 32.53 3.75
CA ILE A 708 -24.57 33.84 4.02
C ILE A 708 -25.32 34.94 3.27
N GLY A 709 -25.70 34.68 2.01
CA GLY A 709 -26.51 35.59 1.23
C GLY A 709 -27.84 35.94 1.90
N GLN A 710 -28.55 34.94 2.45
CA GLN A 710 -29.84 35.15 3.14
C GLN A 710 -29.69 35.95 4.44
N ARG A 711 -28.64 35.67 5.22
CA ARG A 711 -28.34 36.36 6.49
C ARG A 711 -27.76 37.76 6.30
N SER A 712 -27.14 38.03 5.16
CA SER A 712 -26.56 39.33 4.83
C SER A 712 -27.62 40.37 4.48
N ASN A 713 -27.42 41.60 4.94
CA ASN A 713 -28.16 42.77 4.45
C ASN A 713 -27.89 43.02 2.95
N GLU A 714 -28.76 43.80 2.30
CA GLU A 714 -28.71 44.02 0.85
C GLU A 714 -27.37 44.63 0.39
N ARG A 715 -26.83 45.58 1.17
CA ARG A 715 -25.55 46.24 0.88
C ARG A 715 -24.38 45.26 0.90
N LEU A 716 -24.29 44.41 1.93
CA LEU A 716 -23.25 43.40 2.07
C LEU A 716 -23.39 42.32 1.00
N ARG A 717 -24.61 41.85 0.75
CA ARG A 717 -24.91 40.87 -0.31
C ARG A 717 -24.45 41.38 -1.67
N GLU A 718 -24.72 42.64 -1.99
CA GLU A 718 -24.29 43.24 -3.25
C GLU A 718 -22.77 43.44 -3.31
N PHE A 719 -22.14 43.83 -2.20
CA PHE A 719 -20.68 43.93 -2.10
C PHE A 719 -20.00 42.58 -2.37
N ILE A 720 -20.43 41.51 -1.69
CA ILE A 720 -19.91 40.15 -1.90
C ILE A 720 -20.08 39.73 -3.36
N ARG A 721 -21.27 39.97 -3.95
CA ARG A 721 -21.57 39.60 -5.33
C ARG A 721 -20.70 40.35 -6.35
N LYS A 722 -20.57 41.68 -6.23
CA LYS A 722 -19.90 42.51 -7.24
C LYS A 722 -18.38 42.58 -7.05
N LYS A 723 -17.90 42.75 -5.81
CA LYS A 723 -16.48 42.96 -5.52
C LYS A 723 -15.75 41.65 -5.28
N VAL A 724 -16.20 40.86 -4.30
CA VAL A 724 -15.53 39.60 -3.92
C VAL A 724 -15.66 38.56 -5.02
N ARG A 725 -16.89 38.16 -5.36
CA ARG A 725 -17.14 37.14 -6.40
C ARG A 725 -16.71 37.63 -7.78
N GLY A 726 -16.96 38.89 -8.12
CA GLY A 726 -16.54 39.47 -9.40
C GLY A 726 -15.03 39.37 -9.64
N LYS A 727 -14.21 39.63 -8.61
CA LYS A 727 -12.74 39.53 -8.72
C LYS A 727 -12.27 38.08 -8.70
N VAL A 728 -12.75 37.26 -7.76
CA VAL A 728 -12.29 35.87 -7.58
C VAL A 728 -12.67 34.99 -8.78
N PHE A 729 -13.84 35.20 -9.40
CA PHE A 729 -14.26 34.45 -10.58
C PHE A 729 -13.72 35.01 -11.90
N ALA A 730 -12.92 36.08 -11.88
CA ALA A 730 -12.25 36.57 -13.08
C ALA A 730 -11.29 35.53 -13.68
N PHE A 731 -11.09 35.59 -15.00
CA PHE A 731 -10.16 34.70 -15.70
C PHE A 731 -8.71 34.85 -15.21
N ARG A 732 -8.29 36.09 -14.90
CA ARG A 732 -6.96 36.37 -14.34
C ARG A 732 -6.70 35.65 -13.02
N TYR A 733 -7.72 35.53 -12.17
CA TYR A 733 -7.60 34.82 -10.90
C TYR A 733 -7.43 33.32 -11.10
N LEU A 734 -8.15 32.73 -12.05
CA LEU A 734 -7.97 31.32 -12.43
C LEU A 734 -6.57 31.05 -12.97
N LEU A 735 -6.09 31.91 -13.87
CA LEU A 735 -4.75 31.77 -14.44
C LEU A 735 -3.67 31.89 -13.36
N ARG A 736 -3.85 32.80 -12.39
CA ARG A 736 -2.96 32.92 -11.22
C ARG A 736 -2.86 31.60 -10.45
N GLN A 737 -3.98 30.90 -10.21
CA GLN A 737 -3.97 29.60 -9.52
C GLN A 737 -3.13 28.55 -10.24
N TYR A 738 -3.22 28.46 -11.58
CA TYR A 738 -2.46 27.49 -12.35
C TYR A 738 -0.97 27.83 -12.52
N LEU A 739 -0.64 29.12 -12.59
CA LEU A 739 0.74 29.58 -12.80
C LEU A 739 1.54 29.68 -11.50
N ARG A 740 0.97 30.26 -10.44
CA ARG A 740 1.68 30.48 -9.18
C ARG A 740 1.60 29.29 -8.22
N ARG A 741 0.55 28.48 -8.30
CA ARG A 741 0.36 27.28 -7.46
C ARG A 741 0.45 27.58 -5.96
N GLU A 742 -0.09 28.73 -5.55
CA GLU A 742 -0.10 29.21 -4.16
C GLU A 742 -0.89 28.26 -3.25
N GLU A 743 -0.47 28.12 -2.00
CA GLU A 743 -1.21 27.33 -1.00
C GLU A 743 -2.56 27.96 -0.67
N LEU A 744 -3.52 27.15 -0.19
CA LEU A 744 -4.86 27.68 0.12
C LEU A 744 -4.79 28.72 1.25
N THR A 745 -3.95 28.47 2.24
CA THR A 745 -3.72 29.37 3.38
C THR A 745 -3.18 30.73 2.93
N GLU A 746 -2.21 30.75 2.02
CA GLU A 746 -1.66 31.98 1.44
C GLU A 746 -2.71 32.75 0.64
N LEU A 747 -3.52 32.04 -0.16
CA LEU A 747 -4.63 32.66 -0.90
C LEU A 747 -5.68 33.28 0.03
N LEU A 748 -6.03 32.58 1.10
CA LEU A 748 -6.98 33.07 2.10
C LEU A 748 -6.41 34.26 2.87
N ALA A 749 -5.13 34.22 3.26
CA ALA A 749 -4.46 35.33 3.94
C ALA A 749 -4.43 36.58 3.04
N ALA A 750 -3.98 36.44 1.79
CA ALA A 750 -3.96 37.54 0.84
C ALA A 750 -5.36 38.09 0.55
N ALA A 751 -6.38 37.23 0.47
CA ALA A 751 -7.77 37.68 0.30
C ALA A 751 -8.31 38.40 1.54
N ARG A 752 -7.98 37.94 2.76
CA ARG A 752 -8.38 38.61 4.00
C ARG A 752 -7.72 39.97 4.15
N GLU A 753 -6.43 40.07 3.85
CA GLU A 753 -5.68 41.33 3.85
C GLU A 753 -6.26 42.33 2.84
N GLU A 754 -6.63 41.86 1.64
CA GLU A 754 -7.19 42.71 0.60
C GLU A 754 -8.50 43.41 1.02
N TYR A 755 -9.39 42.70 1.71
CA TYR A 755 -10.69 43.23 2.14
C TYR A 755 -10.70 43.68 3.61
N GLU A 756 -9.54 43.81 4.24
CA GLU A 756 -9.44 44.11 5.66
C GLU A 756 -9.98 45.52 5.97
N ALA A 757 -9.73 46.49 5.09
CA ALA A 757 -10.19 47.87 5.26
C ALA A 757 -11.72 47.96 5.26
N GLU A 758 -12.38 47.27 4.33
CA GLU A 758 -13.83 47.18 4.27
C GLU A 758 -14.41 46.38 5.45
N ALA A 759 -13.74 45.30 5.85
CA ALA A 759 -14.14 44.49 7.00
C ALA A 759 -14.11 45.28 8.32
N ARG A 760 -13.16 46.20 8.50
CA ARG A 760 -13.08 47.08 9.68
C ARG A 760 -14.23 48.09 9.75
N GLY A 761 -14.84 48.43 8.61
CA GLY A 761 -15.96 49.38 8.53
C GLY A 761 -17.35 48.77 8.77
N LEU A 762 -17.43 47.47 9.06
CA LEU A 762 -18.68 46.74 9.26
C LEU A 762 -18.94 46.43 10.75
N ASP A 763 -20.20 46.22 11.10
CA ASP A 763 -20.57 45.66 12.40
C ASP A 763 -20.01 44.22 12.56
N PRO A 764 -19.85 43.72 13.81
CA PRO A 764 -19.20 42.43 14.05
C PRO A 764 -19.84 41.25 13.32
N GLU A 765 -21.16 41.23 13.17
CA GLU A 765 -21.90 40.15 12.49
C GLU A 765 -21.67 40.21 10.98
N SER A 766 -21.86 41.38 10.36
CA SER A 766 -21.57 41.60 8.94
C SER A 766 -20.11 41.35 8.59
N ARG A 767 -19.18 41.68 9.50
CA ARG A 767 -17.75 41.40 9.35
C ARG A 767 -17.47 39.90 9.31
N GLN A 768 -18.07 39.13 10.22
CA GLN A 768 -17.92 37.68 10.24
C GLN A 768 -18.48 37.05 8.96
N LEU A 769 -19.69 37.45 8.54
CA LEU A 769 -20.31 37.00 7.30
C LEU A 769 -19.46 37.34 6.07
N LEU A 770 -18.83 38.51 6.03
CA LEU A 770 -17.92 38.88 4.95
C LEU A 770 -16.68 37.98 4.89
N LEU A 771 -16.04 37.72 6.05
CA LEU A 771 -14.85 36.86 6.11
C LEU A 771 -15.18 35.42 5.70
N GLU A 772 -16.31 34.89 6.17
CA GLU A 772 -16.81 33.56 5.79
C GLU A 772 -17.14 33.51 4.29
N ALA A 773 -17.75 34.57 3.73
CA ALA A 773 -18.03 34.67 2.30
C ALA A 773 -16.76 34.72 1.45
N ILE A 774 -15.73 35.45 1.90
CA ILE A 774 -14.42 35.51 1.24
C ILE A 774 -13.80 34.11 1.20
N GLU A 775 -13.76 33.43 2.36
CA GLU A 775 -13.20 32.09 2.49
C GLU A 775 -13.93 31.07 1.62
N ALA A 776 -15.26 31.04 1.69
CA ALA A 776 -16.08 30.16 0.87
C ALA A 776 -15.93 30.47 -0.63
N THR A 777 -15.85 31.74 -1.02
CA THR A 777 -15.69 32.16 -2.43
C THR A 777 -14.32 31.77 -3.00
N VAL A 778 -13.24 32.02 -2.25
CA VAL A 778 -11.86 31.66 -2.66
C VAL A 778 -11.71 30.14 -2.74
N THR A 779 -12.22 29.42 -1.74
CA THR A 779 -12.19 27.95 -1.71
C THR A 779 -13.01 27.37 -2.86
N LEU A 780 -14.21 27.90 -3.12
CA LEU A 780 -15.06 27.47 -4.23
C LEU A 780 -14.34 27.64 -5.58
N ARG A 781 -13.63 28.76 -5.76
CA ARG A 781 -12.85 29.00 -6.98
C ARG A 781 -11.70 28.01 -7.15
N ARG A 782 -10.99 27.67 -6.06
CA ARG A 782 -9.95 26.64 -6.07
C ARG A 782 -10.53 25.27 -6.43
N VAL A 783 -11.67 24.89 -5.84
CA VAL A 783 -12.39 23.65 -6.17
C VAL A 783 -12.81 23.63 -7.65
N ASP A 784 -13.37 24.73 -8.16
CA ASP A 784 -13.71 24.87 -9.58
C ASP A 784 -12.48 24.66 -10.48
N SER A 785 -11.34 25.25 -10.11
CA SER A 785 -10.10 25.13 -10.86
C SER A 785 -9.61 23.68 -10.96
N LEU A 786 -9.74 22.90 -9.89
CA LEU A 786 -9.39 21.48 -9.84
C LEU A 786 -10.36 20.64 -10.67
N ILE A 787 -11.65 20.95 -10.61
CA ILE A 787 -12.67 20.29 -11.45
C ILE A 787 -12.41 20.56 -12.93
N TYR A 788 -12.03 21.78 -13.32
CA TYR A 788 -11.68 22.10 -14.70
C TYR A 788 -10.44 21.33 -15.17
N LEU A 789 -9.39 21.24 -14.34
CA LEU A 789 -8.23 20.41 -14.66
C LEU A 789 -8.60 18.93 -14.84
N HIS A 790 -9.50 18.41 -13.99
CA HIS A 790 -10.00 17.06 -14.15
C HIS A 790 -10.79 16.86 -15.45
N GLN A 791 -11.59 17.85 -15.86
CA GLN A 791 -12.30 17.82 -17.14
C GLN A 791 -11.33 17.90 -18.33
N LEU A 792 -10.29 18.73 -18.23
CA LEU A 792 -9.25 18.90 -19.25
C LEU A 792 -8.56 17.57 -19.59
N LEU A 793 -8.29 16.73 -18.58
CA LEU A 793 -7.73 15.38 -18.75
C LEU A 793 -8.56 14.48 -19.68
N LYS A 794 -9.86 14.76 -19.85
CA LYS A 794 -10.79 13.97 -20.69
C LYS A 794 -11.21 14.69 -21.97
N LEU A 795 -11.08 16.01 -22.04
CA LEU A 795 -11.61 16.85 -23.11
C LEU A 795 -11.06 16.48 -24.49
N TRP A 796 -9.77 16.16 -24.58
CA TRP A 796 -9.08 15.84 -25.83
C TRP A 796 -9.45 14.46 -26.40
N LEU A 797 -9.86 13.53 -25.54
CA LEU A 797 -10.07 12.13 -25.90
C LEU A 797 -11.22 11.98 -26.90
N ALA A 798 -12.30 12.73 -26.72
CA ALA A 798 -13.48 12.62 -27.58
C ALA A 798 -13.19 13.06 -29.03
N PRO A 799 -12.65 14.28 -29.27
CA PRO A 799 -12.18 14.67 -30.59
C PRO A 799 -11.19 13.67 -31.21
N HIS A 800 -10.24 13.15 -30.42
CA HIS A 800 -9.23 12.20 -30.90
C HIS A 800 -9.83 10.88 -31.39
N VAL A 801 -10.77 10.31 -30.63
CA VAL A 801 -11.45 9.06 -31.00
C VAL A 801 -12.36 9.25 -32.22
N VAL A 802 -13.09 10.37 -32.31
CA VAL A 802 -13.94 10.67 -33.48
C VAL A 802 -13.08 10.83 -34.73
N ALA A 803 -12.01 11.64 -34.65
CA ALA A 803 -11.10 11.86 -35.77
C ALA A 803 -10.43 10.55 -36.21
N SER A 804 -10.01 9.71 -35.26
CA SER A 804 -9.40 8.40 -35.55
C SER A 804 -10.37 7.46 -36.25
N SER A 805 -11.63 7.43 -35.81
CA SER A 805 -12.66 6.58 -36.40
C SER A 805 -12.98 7.01 -37.84
N LEU A 806 -13.12 8.31 -38.08
CA LEU A 806 -13.32 8.87 -39.42
C LEU A 806 -12.12 8.57 -40.32
N MET A 807 -10.91 8.82 -39.83
CA MET A 807 -9.66 8.54 -40.53
C MET A 807 -9.55 7.07 -40.94
N LEU A 808 -9.82 6.12 -40.03
CA LEU A 808 -9.77 4.69 -40.33
C LEU A 808 -10.78 4.27 -41.42
N ALA A 809 -12.00 4.83 -41.38
CA ALA A 809 -13.01 4.59 -42.40
C ALA A 809 -12.56 5.10 -43.77
N LEU A 810 -12.10 6.35 -43.84
CA LEU A 810 -11.61 6.97 -45.08
C LEU A 810 -10.34 6.28 -45.60
N MET A 811 -9.44 5.86 -44.71
CA MET A 811 -8.22 5.12 -45.04
C MET A 811 -8.54 3.77 -45.68
N THR A 812 -9.54 3.06 -45.15
CA THR A 812 -9.98 1.78 -45.74
C THR A 812 -10.45 1.96 -47.17
N VAL A 813 -11.29 2.98 -47.42
CA VAL A 813 -11.74 3.34 -48.78
C VAL A 813 -10.56 3.74 -49.67
N HIS A 814 -9.62 4.54 -49.14
CA HIS A 814 -8.43 4.97 -49.86
C HIS A 814 -7.53 3.78 -50.26
N VAL A 815 -7.26 2.85 -49.35
CA VAL A 815 -6.45 1.65 -49.63
C VAL A 815 -7.12 0.78 -50.70
N VAL A 816 -8.44 0.56 -50.61
CA VAL A 816 -9.19 -0.19 -51.63
C VAL A 816 -9.11 0.53 -52.99
N GLN A 817 -9.28 1.85 -53.01
CA GLN A 817 -9.17 2.64 -54.23
C GLN A 817 -7.77 2.51 -54.85
N VAL A 818 -6.71 2.71 -54.07
CA VAL A 818 -5.33 2.64 -54.57
C VAL A 818 -5.01 1.24 -55.10
N ILE A 819 -5.40 0.17 -54.40
CA ILE A 819 -5.16 -1.21 -54.85
C ILE A 819 -5.95 -1.49 -56.14
N PHE A 820 -7.22 -1.11 -56.21
CA PHE A 820 -8.07 -1.38 -57.36
C PHE A 820 -7.60 -0.64 -58.63
N PHE A 821 -7.18 0.63 -58.49
CA PHE A 821 -6.72 1.45 -59.60
C PHE A 821 -5.24 1.31 -59.93
N ALA A 822 -4.41 0.73 -59.04
CA ALA A 822 -3.02 0.39 -59.34
C ALA A 822 -2.86 -1.03 -59.92
N ALA A 823 -3.87 -1.90 -59.75
CA ALA A 823 -3.92 -3.24 -60.35
C ALA A 823 -4.52 -3.27 -61.77
N ARG A 824 -5.07 -2.13 -62.22
CA ARG A 824 -5.42 -1.84 -63.62
C ARG A 824 -4.37 -0.91 -64.19
#